data_AF-A0A661SG63-F1
#
_entry.id   AF-A0A661SG63-F1
#
_cell.length_a   1.000
_cell.length_b   1.000
_cell.length_c   1.000
_cell.angle_alpha   90.00
_cell.angle_beta   90.00
_cell.angle_gamma   90.00
#
_symmetry.space_group_name_H-M   'P 1'
#
loop_
_entity.id
_entity.type
_entity.pdbx_description
1 polymer ?
#
loop_
_entity_poly.entity_id
_entity_poly.type
_entity_poly.pdbx_seq_one_letter_code
_entity_poly.pdbx_strand_id
1 'polypeptide(L)'
;MNTRKTTILVTLIVFVLIYGFLLSYFTPSYLFSRTTITGGDTPSHYLTAHYLINTLLPQWKIIGWMPGNYAGFPLFQFYFPLPFLIIAFVEVFLPLQIAFKLVTLLGIFLLPLCAFGCLKLMRFPFPAPLAGAVFTLPFLFMEANSMWGGNIPSTLAGEFAYSIGFALLFLYSGLFYRGITENRYAILNGILLCLIGLCHGYTLLFAVFTPAFFLFTTDHFLKKAWYYLKVNAIAFLLLGWWIVQLLWFMPYTTRYSFVCVLDGISQVFPPILWPVIALAAAGGVFTLAEYHSAKGGHFKGLPTSAKPAAYLWFIGLAGAVFYFLAYQINLVDIRFIPFVQFALVLLGAIGISQLTYRLKGLAILPPLLAIVTILLVNTRVSYIPRWIAWDYSGFENKRVWPRFRAVCDYLKGTCQDPRVAYEHDLKNRAAGTVRAFEMLPYFSGRSTLEGLYIQSSVTSPFVFYLQSEISEKPSCPLSDYNYSRLNLQRGLEHLNLFNVSHLIVVTDKLRQALARFPEVVREKDFPPYTVYRLRENRGHYVSVLKNEPVLLITKDRRHEAFQWFRKSDLKTFVAFKEKLQPEDAIHFKTVVYRTLPEKLPAIPLLQSKAPPPAGGRDMPAKAMATPVKEIIRPEEIIIETPHVGRPHLVRVSYHPNWHVEGADRIYMASPSFMLIFPTQKHVRLYFAPSFPNYSGYTLSALGVLIVICCSLFGDRLGAVRFTLLPGFGTGVTAEKTPTGGRGIRVAHWPGYAADFVRAHLLSRFQDSARKKRLLHAVVISITGTMAVFILLARHDDATTVYNKGLTYYNKGDYEAARETFKKGMEEFPRSPIIDETAFHYAVAYFKEKRWQEAIDAFEKMIAEYPETRKLPEALYHIGICKIRLHRSKEAVSVFRKLIEEFPDDRWARYARERLAEVGRQ
;
A
#
# COMPACT_ATOMS: atom_id res chain seq x y z
N MET A 1 6.29 -41.16 -34.57
CA MET A 1 5.57 -39.86 -34.55
C MET A 1 6.54 -38.74 -34.16
N ASN A 2 6.50 -37.61 -34.86
CA ASN A 2 7.41 -36.49 -34.67
C ASN A 2 7.26 -35.90 -33.24
N THR A 3 8.25 -36.10 -32.37
CA THR A 3 8.23 -35.76 -30.92
C THR A 3 7.81 -34.31 -30.66
N ARG A 4 8.19 -33.39 -31.56
CA ARG A 4 7.79 -31.98 -31.50
C ARG A 4 6.28 -31.77 -31.69
N LYS A 5 5.64 -32.50 -32.62
CA LYS A 5 4.18 -32.41 -32.85
C LYS A 5 3.40 -32.90 -31.63
N THR A 6 3.84 -34.00 -31.02
CA THR A 6 3.24 -34.54 -29.79
C THR A 6 3.34 -33.55 -28.63
N THR A 7 4.49 -32.91 -28.41
CA THR A 7 4.65 -31.91 -27.35
C THR A 7 3.76 -30.68 -27.55
N ILE A 8 3.59 -30.21 -28.80
CA ILE A 8 2.70 -29.08 -29.11
C ILE A 8 1.25 -29.45 -28.81
N LEU A 9 0.79 -30.62 -29.28
CA LEU A 9 -0.57 -31.09 -29.03
C LEU A 9 -0.87 -31.22 -27.52
N VAL A 10 0.04 -31.85 -26.77
CA VAL A 10 -0.08 -31.98 -25.30
C VAL A 10 -0.12 -30.62 -24.62
N THR A 11 0.70 -29.67 -25.07
CA THR A 11 0.71 -28.30 -24.56
C THR A 11 -0.65 -27.64 -24.76
N LEU A 12 -1.22 -27.71 -25.97
CA LEU A 12 -2.54 -27.16 -26.27
C LEU A 12 -3.62 -27.78 -25.39
N ILE A 13 -3.64 -29.11 -25.26
CA ILE A 13 -4.61 -29.83 -24.41
C ILE A 13 -4.53 -29.34 -22.96
N VAL A 14 -3.34 -29.24 -22.38
CA VAL A 14 -3.15 -28.79 -20.99
C VAL A 14 -3.66 -27.36 -20.81
N PHE A 15 -3.35 -26.44 -21.71
CA PHE A 15 -3.83 -25.06 -21.61
C PHE A 15 -5.35 -24.95 -21.81
N VAL A 16 -5.95 -25.77 -22.69
CA VAL A 16 -7.41 -25.86 -22.82
C VAL A 16 -8.04 -26.34 -21.51
N LEU A 17 -7.46 -27.33 -20.84
CA LEU A 17 -7.94 -27.80 -19.53
C LEU A 17 -7.83 -26.72 -18.45
N ILE A 18 -6.68 -26.04 -18.34
CA ILE A 18 -6.45 -24.97 -17.35
C ILE A 18 -7.42 -23.81 -17.57
N TYR A 19 -7.49 -23.29 -18.80
CA TYR A 19 -8.34 -22.13 -19.09
C TYR A 19 -9.82 -22.47 -19.13
N GLY A 20 -10.19 -23.68 -19.56
CA GLY A 20 -11.56 -24.19 -19.43
C GLY A 20 -12.00 -24.24 -17.96
N PHE A 21 -11.12 -24.70 -17.05
CA PHE A 21 -11.39 -24.71 -15.62
C PHE A 21 -11.46 -23.29 -15.03
N LEU A 22 -10.59 -22.35 -15.43
CA LEU A 22 -10.70 -20.96 -14.98
C LEU A 22 -12.01 -20.31 -15.46
N LEU A 23 -12.38 -20.53 -16.73
CA LEU A 23 -13.63 -20.00 -17.32
C LEU A 23 -14.90 -20.65 -16.75
N SER A 24 -14.81 -21.84 -16.16
CA SER A 24 -15.97 -22.43 -15.46
C SER A 24 -16.32 -21.66 -14.17
N TYR A 25 -15.37 -20.93 -13.59
CA TYR A 25 -15.59 -20.04 -12.44
C TYR A 25 -15.86 -18.59 -12.88
N PHE A 26 -15.08 -18.07 -13.83
CA PHE A 26 -15.25 -16.74 -14.39
C PHE A 26 -16.14 -16.79 -15.64
N THR A 27 -17.45 -16.98 -15.42
CA THR A 27 -18.38 -17.18 -16.53
C THR A 27 -18.43 -15.96 -17.47
N PRO A 28 -18.41 -16.16 -18.80
CA PRO A 28 -18.46 -15.06 -19.77
C PRO A 28 -19.66 -14.11 -19.58
N SER A 29 -20.80 -14.62 -19.11
CA SER A 29 -21.99 -13.80 -18.82
C SER A 29 -21.70 -12.67 -17.82
N TYR A 30 -20.89 -12.93 -16.79
CA TYR A 30 -20.48 -11.88 -15.86
C TYR A 30 -19.41 -10.96 -16.45
N LEU A 31 -18.40 -11.53 -17.12
CA LEU A 31 -17.27 -10.78 -17.66
C LEU A 31 -17.68 -9.77 -18.74
N PHE A 32 -18.60 -10.15 -19.62
CA PHE A 32 -19.08 -9.31 -20.72
C PHE A 32 -20.36 -8.53 -20.40
N SER A 33 -20.86 -8.62 -19.16
CA SER A 33 -21.97 -7.76 -18.73
C SER A 33 -21.52 -6.32 -18.54
N ARG A 34 -22.38 -5.37 -18.96
CA ARG A 34 -22.15 -3.91 -18.84
C ARG A 34 -22.45 -3.37 -17.43
N THR A 35 -22.24 -4.18 -16.40
CA THR A 35 -22.42 -3.80 -15.00
C THR A 35 -21.12 -3.32 -14.38
N THR A 36 -21.20 -2.33 -13.51
CA THR A 36 -20.05 -1.76 -12.81
C THR A 36 -19.61 -2.71 -11.70
N ILE A 37 -18.37 -3.19 -11.75
CA ILE A 37 -17.83 -4.19 -10.81
C ILE A 37 -17.94 -3.74 -9.34
N THR A 38 -18.23 -4.69 -8.44
CA THR A 38 -18.32 -4.48 -6.98
C THR A 38 -17.28 -5.30 -6.22
N GLY A 39 -17.32 -5.27 -4.88
CA GLY A 39 -16.48 -6.12 -4.03
C GLY A 39 -15.17 -5.47 -3.59
N GLY A 40 -14.82 -5.69 -2.33
CA GLY A 40 -13.60 -5.18 -1.72
C GLY A 40 -13.34 -3.71 -2.07
N ASP A 41 -12.15 -3.49 -2.63
CA ASP A 41 -11.58 -2.20 -3.03
C ASP A 41 -11.85 -1.84 -4.50
N THR A 42 -12.38 -2.79 -5.26
CA THR A 42 -12.48 -2.73 -6.72
C THR A 42 -13.31 -1.54 -7.25
N PRO A 43 -14.43 -1.13 -6.62
CA PRO A 43 -15.16 0.07 -7.04
C PRO A 43 -14.30 1.34 -7.03
N SER A 44 -13.52 1.57 -5.98
CA SER A 44 -12.67 2.75 -5.88
C SER A 44 -11.60 2.77 -6.98
N HIS A 45 -11.13 1.59 -7.42
CA HIS A 45 -10.28 1.48 -8.61
C HIS A 45 -11.03 1.80 -9.91
N TYR A 46 -12.31 1.40 -10.03
CA TYR A 46 -13.13 1.75 -11.19
C TYR A 46 -13.26 3.27 -11.37
N LEU A 47 -13.54 4.01 -10.29
CA LEU A 47 -13.55 5.47 -10.31
C LEU A 47 -12.22 6.05 -10.82
N THR A 48 -11.09 5.49 -10.40
CA THR A 48 -9.79 5.98 -10.87
C THR A 48 -9.46 5.65 -12.32
N ALA A 49 -9.90 4.49 -12.83
CA ALA A 49 -9.80 4.18 -14.25
C ALA A 49 -10.64 5.15 -15.07
N HIS A 50 -11.88 5.41 -14.62
CA HIS A 50 -12.76 6.39 -15.25
C HIS A 50 -12.14 7.78 -15.26
N TYR A 51 -11.57 8.23 -14.14
CA TYR A 51 -10.94 9.55 -14.03
C TYR A 51 -9.68 9.67 -14.92
N LEU A 52 -8.86 8.62 -14.99
CA LEU A 52 -7.71 8.56 -15.90
C LEU A 52 -8.17 8.78 -17.36
N ILE A 53 -9.15 8.00 -17.81
CA ILE A 53 -9.63 7.98 -19.19
C ILE A 53 -10.32 9.29 -19.58
N ASN A 54 -11.19 9.80 -18.71
CA ASN A 54 -12.07 10.92 -19.06
C ASN A 54 -11.52 12.30 -18.65
N THR A 55 -10.46 12.35 -17.85
CA THR A 55 -9.94 13.64 -17.35
C THR A 55 -8.44 13.82 -17.60
N LEU A 56 -7.61 12.80 -17.33
CA LEU A 56 -6.15 12.95 -17.42
C LEU A 56 -5.60 12.67 -18.84
N LEU A 57 -5.95 11.53 -19.44
CA LEU A 57 -5.45 11.16 -20.78
C LEU A 57 -5.81 12.18 -21.88
N PRO A 58 -7.02 12.80 -21.90
CA PRO A 58 -7.33 13.85 -22.88
C PRO A 58 -6.40 15.07 -22.79
N GLN A 59 -5.74 15.26 -21.63
CA GLN A 59 -4.77 16.32 -21.40
C GLN A 59 -3.31 15.83 -21.52
N TRP A 60 -3.09 14.63 -22.08
CA TRP A 60 -1.78 13.98 -22.18
C TRP A 60 -1.10 13.73 -20.83
N LYS A 61 -1.90 13.49 -19.77
CA LYS A 61 -1.40 13.21 -18.41
C LYS A 61 -1.72 11.79 -18.00
N ILE A 62 -0.79 11.19 -17.23
CA ILE A 62 -1.02 9.93 -16.50
C ILE A 62 -1.21 10.22 -15.01
N ILE A 63 -0.53 11.24 -14.49
CA ILE A 63 -0.55 11.65 -13.08
C ILE A 63 -1.20 13.03 -13.01
N GLY A 64 -2.09 13.23 -12.04
CA GLY A 64 -2.79 14.49 -11.85
C GLY A 64 -3.57 14.54 -10.54
N TRP A 65 -4.27 15.65 -10.29
CA TRP A 65 -5.02 15.84 -9.05
C TRP A 65 -6.45 15.31 -9.13
N MET A 66 -6.82 14.40 -8.23
CA MET A 66 -8.19 13.89 -8.14
C MET A 66 -8.93 14.52 -6.95
N PRO A 67 -9.94 15.39 -7.18
CA PRO A 67 -10.66 16.08 -6.10
C PRO A 67 -11.70 15.20 -5.36
N GLY A 68 -11.98 14.01 -5.88
CA GLY A 68 -13.14 13.19 -5.51
C GLY A 68 -13.14 12.64 -4.08
N ASN A 69 -11.97 12.35 -3.51
CA ASN A 69 -11.82 11.79 -2.16
C ASN A 69 -10.71 12.56 -1.41
N TYR A 70 -10.62 12.42 -0.09
CA TYR A 70 -9.54 12.95 0.76
C TYR A 70 -9.29 14.45 0.65
N ALA A 71 -10.32 15.23 0.31
CA ALA A 71 -10.17 16.64 -0.05
C ALA A 71 -9.19 16.90 -1.21
N GLY A 72 -8.89 15.87 -2.01
CA GLY A 72 -7.93 15.89 -3.10
C GLY A 72 -6.67 15.06 -2.84
N PHE A 73 -6.14 14.42 -3.87
CA PHE A 73 -4.86 13.70 -3.82
C PHE A 73 -4.21 13.56 -5.21
N PRO A 74 -2.87 13.40 -5.29
CA PRO A 74 -2.15 13.17 -6.54
C PRO A 74 -2.32 11.71 -7.03
N LEU A 75 -3.28 11.49 -7.93
CA LEU A 75 -3.59 10.18 -8.49
C LEU A 75 -2.41 9.63 -9.32
N PHE A 76 -2.08 8.35 -9.12
CA PHE A 76 -0.96 7.61 -9.73
C PHE A 76 0.46 8.10 -9.41
N GLN A 77 0.64 9.12 -8.56
CA GLN A 77 1.96 9.50 -8.07
C GLN A 77 2.52 8.47 -7.08
N PHE A 78 1.65 7.95 -6.20
CA PHE A 78 1.98 6.94 -5.20
C PHE A 78 1.27 5.60 -5.46
N TYR A 79 0.80 5.39 -6.69
CA TYR A 79 0.13 4.15 -7.09
C TYR A 79 0.52 3.72 -8.51
N PHE A 80 0.24 2.48 -8.86
CA PHE A 80 0.78 1.80 -10.03
C PHE A 80 -0.06 2.07 -11.29
N PRO A 81 0.50 2.71 -12.33
CA PRO A 81 -0.29 3.19 -13.46
C PRO A 81 -0.56 2.12 -14.55
N LEU A 82 0.31 1.12 -14.73
CA LEU A 82 0.24 0.23 -15.90
C LEU A 82 -1.08 -0.54 -16.01
N PRO A 83 -1.62 -1.17 -14.96
CA PRO A 83 -2.92 -1.85 -15.06
C PRO A 83 -4.05 -0.93 -15.54
N PHE A 84 -4.04 0.34 -15.13
CA PHE A 84 -5.04 1.32 -15.54
C PHE A 84 -4.83 1.83 -16.97
N LEU A 85 -3.58 1.93 -17.41
CA LEU A 85 -3.25 2.22 -18.81
C LEU A 85 -3.68 1.07 -19.73
N ILE A 86 -3.56 -0.19 -19.29
CA ILE A 86 -4.08 -1.35 -20.02
C ILE A 86 -5.62 -1.28 -20.05
N ILE A 87 -6.29 -0.94 -18.95
CA ILE A 87 -7.75 -0.72 -18.93
C ILE A 87 -8.14 0.34 -19.95
N ALA A 88 -7.48 1.50 -19.95
CA ALA A 88 -7.72 2.57 -20.90
C ALA A 88 -7.50 2.12 -22.35
N PHE A 89 -6.45 1.33 -22.62
CA PHE A 89 -6.19 0.80 -23.94
C PHE A 89 -7.28 -0.19 -24.41
N VAL A 90 -7.73 -1.09 -23.53
CA VAL A 90 -8.80 -2.05 -23.85
C VAL A 90 -10.14 -1.33 -24.01
N GLU A 91 -10.35 -0.23 -23.28
CA GLU A 91 -11.59 0.56 -23.34
C GLU A 91 -11.86 1.16 -24.74
N VAL A 92 -10.79 1.44 -25.50
CA VAL A 92 -10.88 1.85 -26.92
C VAL A 92 -11.69 0.85 -27.77
N PHE A 93 -11.69 -0.43 -27.40
CA PHE A 93 -12.34 -1.50 -28.14
C PHE A 93 -13.60 -2.07 -27.45
N LEU A 94 -13.71 -1.91 -26.13
CA LEU A 94 -14.77 -2.51 -25.31
C LEU A 94 -15.24 -1.49 -24.26
N PRO A 95 -16.53 -1.45 -23.88
CA PRO A 95 -17.00 -0.57 -22.81
C PRO A 95 -16.18 -0.71 -21.52
N LEU A 96 -15.95 0.41 -20.81
CA LEU A 96 -15.13 0.47 -19.59
C LEU A 96 -15.48 -0.63 -18.57
N GLN A 97 -16.77 -0.96 -18.40
CA GLN A 97 -17.23 -2.02 -17.50
C GLN A 97 -16.61 -3.39 -17.83
N ILE A 98 -16.52 -3.71 -19.12
CA ILE A 98 -15.96 -4.97 -19.62
C ILE A 98 -14.43 -4.90 -19.61
N ALA A 99 -13.86 -3.80 -20.11
CA ALA A 99 -12.41 -3.60 -20.13
C ALA A 99 -11.81 -3.73 -18.72
N PHE A 100 -12.46 -3.11 -17.73
CA PHE A 100 -12.05 -3.18 -16.33
C PHE A 100 -12.08 -4.62 -15.80
N LYS A 101 -13.21 -5.34 -15.96
CA LYS A 101 -13.35 -6.75 -15.53
C LYS A 101 -12.33 -7.69 -16.16
N LEU A 102 -12.01 -7.50 -17.44
CA LEU A 102 -11.04 -8.35 -18.13
C LEU A 102 -9.61 -8.10 -17.63
N VAL A 103 -9.23 -6.84 -17.44
CA VAL A 103 -7.88 -6.50 -16.97
C VAL A 103 -7.67 -6.87 -15.50
N THR A 104 -8.69 -6.80 -14.65
CA THR A 104 -8.57 -7.28 -13.26
C THR A 104 -8.24 -8.77 -13.18
N LEU A 105 -8.64 -9.56 -14.18
CA LEU A 105 -8.33 -11.00 -14.27
C LEU A 105 -7.02 -11.32 -15.00
N LEU A 106 -6.35 -10.33 -15.59
CA LEU A 106 -5.19 -10.55 -16.42
C LEU A 106 -4.08 -11.30 -15.67
N GLY A 107 -3.83 -10.97 -14.41
CA GLY A 107 -2.85 -11.68 -13.58
C GLY A 107 -3.15 -13.16 -13.40
N ILE A 108 -4.43 -13.51 -13.16
CA ILE A 108 -4.90 -14.90 -12.98
C ILE A 108 -4.68 -15.71 -14.26
N PHE A 109 -5.04 -15.16 -15.42
CA PHE A 109 -4.92 -15.86 -16.70
C PHE A 109 -3.48 -15.87 -17.27
N LEU A 110 -2.64 -14.89 -16.89
CA LEU A 110 -1.23 -14.87 -17.25
C LEU A 110 -0.37 -15.82 -16.42
N LEU A 111 -0.74 -16.10 -15.16
CA LEU A 111 0.12 -16.86 -14.25
C LEU A 111 0.48 -18.27 -14.76
N PRO A 112 -0.45 -19.10 -15.31
CA PRO A 112 -0.10 -20.41 -15.87
C PRO A 112 0.91 -20.31 -17.03
N LEU A 113 0.74 -19.31 -17.91
CA LEU A 113 1.63 -19.06 -19.04
C LEU A 113 3.01 -18.57 -18.57
N CYS A 114 3.05 -17.71 -17.56
CA CYS A 114 4.29 -17.20 -16.97
C CYS A 114 5.05 -18.31 -16.22
N ALA A 115 4.36 -19.22 -15.53
CA ALA A 115 4.95 -20.40 -14.89
C ALA A 115 5.59 -21.33 -15.94
N PHE A 116 4.86 -21.63 -17.01
CA PHE A 116 5.38 -22.40 -18.14
C PHE A 116 6.60 -21.72 -18.77
N GLY A 117 6.51 -20.42 -19.04
CA GLY A 117 7.58 -19.61 -19.60
C GLY A 117 8.82 -19.58 -18.71
N CYS A 118 8.64 -19.41 -17.40
CA CYS A 118 9.71 -19.40 -16.41
C CYS A 118 10.55 -20.68 -16.48
N LEU A 119 9.91 -21.84 -16.32
CA LEU A 119 10.61 -23.13 -16.32
C LEU A 119 11.23 -23.46 -17.68
N LYS A 120 10.56 -23.09 -18.78
CA LYS A 120 11.09 -23.27 -20.14
C LYS A 120 12.32 -22.40 -20.40
N LEU A 121 12.33 -21.15 -19.94
CA LEU A 121 13.46 -20.22 -20.07
C LEU A 121 14.65 -20.66 -19.19
N MET A 122 14.38 -21.29 -18.05
CA MET A 122 15.39 -21.95 -17.22
C MET A 122 15.89 -23.30 -17.78
N ARG A 123 15.38 -23.72 -18.96
CA ARG A 123 15.74 -24.95 -19.67
C ARG A 123 15.42 -26.25 -18.91
N PHE A 124 14.37 -26.25 -18.08
CA PHE A 124 13.88 -27.51 -17.51
C PHE A 124 13.29 -28.41 -18.60
N PRO A 125 13.56 -29.73 -18.59
CA PRO A 125 13.06 -30.66 -19.59
C PRO A 125 11.56 -30.86 -19.45
N PHE A 126 10.94 -31.36 -20.52
CA PHE A 126 9.58 -31.89 -20.46
C PHE A 126 9.52 -33.05 -19.44
N PRO A 127 8.50 -33.12 -18.56
CA PRO A 127 7.25 -32.36 -18.52
C PRO A 127 7.21 -31.14 -17.58
N ALA A 128 8.31 -30.75 -16.91
CA ALA A 128 8.31 -29.74 -15.85
C ALA A 128 7.58 -28.41 -16.20
N PRO A 129 7.77 -27.79 -17.39
CA PRO A 129 7.06 -26.55 -17.71
C PRO A 129 5.52 -26.68 -17.71
N LEU A 130 4.98 -27.80 -18.19
CA LEU A 130 3.53 -28.02 -18.20
C LEU A 130 3.00 -28.38 -16.81
N ALA A 131 3.75 -29.15 -16.03
CA ALA A 131 3.42 -29.37 -14.62
C ALA A 131 3.39 -28.04 -13.85
N GLY A 132 4.32 -27.12 -14.13
CA GLY A 132 4.34 -25.79 -13.55
C GLY A 132 3.10 -24.96 -13.88
N ALA A 133 2.63 -25.01 -15.12
CA ALA A 133 1.38 -24.37 -15.52
C ALA A 133 0.17 -24.95 -14.76
N VAL A 134 0.08 -26.28 -14.68
CA VAL A 134 -1.02 -26.99 -13.98
C VAL A 134 -1.02 -26.67 -12.49
N PHE A 135 0.14 -26.71 -11.84
CA PHE A 135 0.26 -26.49 -10.38
C PHE A 135 0.04 -25.03 -9.96
N THR A 136 -0.15 -24.11 -10.91
CA THR A 136 -0.68 -22.78 -10.57
C THR A 136 -2.12 -22.83 -10.03
N LEU A 137 -2.91 -23.85 -10.39
CA LEU A 137 -4.32 -23.95 -9.98
C LEU A 137 -4.49 -24.06 -8.45
N PRO A 138 -3.78 -24.94 -7.71
CA PRO A 138 -3.80 -24.95 -6.25
C PRO A 138 -3.46 -23.62 -5.60
N PHE A 139 -2.53 -22.84 -6.18
CA PHE A 139 -2.17 -21.52 -5.69
C PHE A 139 -3.26 -20.48 -5.97
N LEU A 140 -3.79 -20.45 -7.19
CA LEU A 140 -4.83 -19.50 -7.58
C LEU A 140 -6.10 -19.68 -6.74
N PHE A 141 -6.48 -20.92 -6.42
CA PHE A 141 -7.71 -21.26 -5.70
C PHE A 141 -7.54 -21.39 -4.18
N MET A 142 -6.39 -21.03 -3.61
CA MET A 142 -6.22 -21.08 -2.16
C MET A 142 -7.06 -20.01 -1.45
N GLU A 143 -7.86 -20.43 -0.48
CA GLU A 143 -8.84 -19.61 0.24
C GLU A 143 -8.38 -19.14 1.63
N ALA A 144 -7.11 -19.38 1.99
CA ALA A 144 -6.59 -19.13 3.34
C ALA A 144 -6.56 -17.67 3.78
N ASN A 145 -6.34 -16.73 2.84
CA ASN A 145 -6.35 -15.29 3.11
C ASN A 145 -6.61 -14.53 1.79
N SER A 146 -7.34 -13.42 1.88
CA SER A 146 -7.66 -12.53 0.76
C SER A 146 -6.74 -11.31 0.66
N MET A 147 -5.69 -11.23 1.47
CA MET A 147 -4.67 -10.17 1.45
C MET A 147 -3.28 -10.70 1.07
N TRP A 148 -3.17 -11.97 0.67
CA TRP A 148 -1.90 -12.58 0.26
C TRP A 148 -1.30 -11.83 -0.94
N GLY A 149 -2.10 -11.64 -1.99
CA GLY A 149 -1.68 -11.20 -3.31
C GLY A 149 -1.47 -12.37 -4.28
N GLY A 150 -1.85 -12.20 -5.54
CA GLY A 150 -1.56 -13.15 -6.63
C GLY A 150 -2.54 -14.32 -6.80
N ASN A 151 -3.35 -14.65 -5.77
CA ASN A 151 -4.43 -15.63 -5.87
C ASN A 151 -5.79 -14.99 -6.22
N ILE A 152 -6.82 -15.83 -6.43
CA ILE A 152 -8.17 -15.37 -6.79
C ILE A 152 -8.79 -14.51 -5.68
N PRO A 153 -8.87 -14.95 -4.39
CA PRO A 153 -9.45 -14.12 -3.33
C PRO A 153 -8.83 -12.73 -3.19
N SER A 154 -7.50 -12.63 -3.34
CA SER A 154 -6.78 -11.35 -3.29
C SER A 154 -7.10 -10.46 -4.49
N THR A 155 -7.21 -11.06 -5.67
CA THR A 155 -7.62 -10.32 -6.88
C THR A 155 -9.05 -9.80 -6.76
N LEU A 156 -9.96 -10.58 -6.19
CA LEU A 156 -11.35 -10.18 -5.90
C LEU A 156 -11.43 -9.09 -4.82
N ALA A 157 -10.51 -9.10 -3.85
CA ALA A 157 -10.41 -8.03 -2.86
C ALA A 157 -9.96 -6.68 -3.48
N GLY A 158 -9.36 -6.68 -4.67
CA GLY A 158 -8.92 -5.49 -5.41
C GLY A 158 -7.44 -5.49 -5.81
N GLU A 159 -6.70 -6.56 -5.54
CA GLU A 159 -5.23 -6.59 -5.69
C GLU A 159 -4.75 -7.04 -7.06
N PHE A 160 -5.53 -6.74 -8.10
CA PHE A 160 -5.24 -7.19 -9.47
C PHE A 160 -3.91 -6.63 -10.01
N ALA A 161 -3.52 -5.41 -9.60
CA ALA A 161 -2.24 -4.82 -9.96
C ALA A 161 -1.05 -5.65 -9.46
N TYR A 162 -1.13 -6.12 -8.21
CA TYR A 162 -0.18 -7.07 -7.65
C TYR A 162 -0.18 -8.38 -8.44
N SER A 163 -1.35 -8.94 -8.72
CA SER A 163 -1.47 -10.22 -9.45
C SER A 163 -0.83 -10.18 -10.85
N ILE A 164 -0.96 -9.07 -11.58
CA ILE A 164 -0.30 -8.89 -12.88
C ILE A 164 1.22 -8.80 -12.70
N GLY A 165 1.71 -7.96 -11.79
CA GLY A 165 3.13 -7.83 -11.49
C GLY A 165 3.76 -9.16 -11.03
N PHE A 166 3.01 -9.94 -10.25
CA PHE A 166 3.43 -11.24 -9.73
C PHE A 166 3.62 -12.28 -10.84
N ALA A 167 2.68 -12.35 -11.79
CA ALA A 167 2.83 -13.23 -12.96
C ALA A 167 4.06 -12.84 -13.79
N LEU A 168 4.23 -11.54 -14.08
CA LEU A 168 5.39 -11.03 -14.84
C LEU A 168 6.72 -11.28 -14.12
N LEU A 169 6.76 -11.22 -12.79
CA LEU A 169 7.96 -11.48 -11.99
C LEU A 169 8.51 -12.89 -12.21
N PHE A 170 7.66 -13.91 -12.31
CA PHE A 170 8.13 -15.28 -12.55
C PHE A 170 8.57 -15.48 -14.01
N LEU A 171 7.91 -14.84 -14.97
CA LEU A 171 8.42 -14.80 -16.35
C LEU A 171 9.79 -14.13 -16.41
N TYR A 172 9.96 -13.00 -15.73
CA TYR A 172 11.23 -12.29 -15.57
C TYR A 172 12.29 -13.15 -14.90
N SER A 173 11.95 -13.89 -13.85
CA SER A 173 12.89 -14.78 -13.16
C SER A 173 13.49 -15.82 -14.12
N GLY A 174 12.68 -16.41 -14.99
CA GLY A 174 13.16 -17.32 -16.04
C GLY A 174 13.98 -16.61 -17.12
N LEU A 175 13.53 -15.45 -17.59
CA LEU A 175 14.23 -14.69 -18.62
C LEU A 175 15.57 -14.14 -18.11
N PHE A 176 15.64 -13.69 -16.86
CA PHE A 176 16.84 -13.20 -16.22
C PHE A 176 17.84 -14.34 -16.04
N TYR A 177 17.40 -15.51 -15.53
CA TYR A 177 18.23 -16.70 -15.44
C TYR A 177 18.89 -17.01 -16.80
N ARG A 178 18.09 -17.03 -17.87
CA ARG A 178 18.60 -17.28 -19.22
C ARG A 178 19.55 -16.17 -19.68
N GLY A 179 19.19 -14.93 -19.44
CA GLY A 179 19.95 -13.78 -19.87
C GLY A 179 21.31 -13.67 -19.19
N ILE A 180 21.39 -13.90 -17.88
CA ILE A 180 22.66 -13.83 -17.14
C ILE A 180 23.57 -15.04 -17.39
N THR A 181 23.00 -16.20 -17.73
CA THR A 181 23.78 -17.40 -18.08
C THR A 181 24.29 -17.34 -19.52
N GLU A 182 23.51 -16.81 -20.46
CA GLU A 182 23.88 -16.66 -21.87
C GLU A 182 24.55 -15.30 -22.19
N ASN A 183 24.54 -14.35 -21.24
CA ASN A 183 24.91 -12.95 -21.45
C ASN A 183 24.14 -12.28 -22.60
N ARG A 184 22.81 -12.47 -22.62
CA ARG A 184 21.87 -11.99 -23.64
C ARG A 184 20.62 -11.38 -22.98
N TYR A 185 19.78 -10.69 -23.75
CA TYR A 185 18.46 -10.19 -23.30
C TYR A 185 18.49 -9.14 -22.18
N ALA A 186 19.59 -8.39 -22.01
CA ALA A 186 19.65 -7.35 -20.97
C ALA A 186 18.56 -6.27 -21.14
N ILE A 187 18.34 -5.82 -22.38
CA ILE A 187 17.30 -4.82 -22.71
C ILE A 187 15.91 -5.35 -22.41
N LEU A 188 15.59 -6.56 -22.88
CA LEU A 188 14.29 -7.18 -22.65
C LEU A 188 14.02 -7.40 -21.16
N ASN A 189 15.03 -7.81 -20.39
CA ASN A 189 14.92 -7.90 -18.93
C ASN A 189 14.71 -6.53 -18.29
N GLY A 190 15.37 -5.47 -18.78
CA GLY A 190 15.17 -4.10 -18.31
C GLY A 190 13.76 -3.58 -18.58
N ILE A 191 13.22 -3.84 -19.78
CA ILE A 191 11.83 -3.50 -20.14
C ILE A 191 10.85 -4.30 -19.26
N LEU A 192 11.05 -5.61 -19.11
CA LEU A 192 10.16 -6.43 -18.29
C LEU A 192 10.18 -6.02 -16.82
N LEU A 193 11.35 -5.66 -16.28
CA LEU A 193 11.49 -5.11 -14.93
C LEU A 193 10.79 -3.76 -14.78
N CYS A 194 10.85 -2.89 -15.80
CA CYS A 194 10.05 -1.66 -15.85
C CYS A 194 8.54 -1.95 -15.81
N LEU A 195 8.04 -2.90 -16.62
CA LEU A 195 6.63 -3.29 -16.60
C LEU A 195 6.19 -3.84 -15.24
N ILE A 196 7.02 -4.67 -14.59
CA ILE A 196 6.78 -5.13 -13.22
C ILE A 196 6.69 -3.93 -12.25
N GLY A 197 7.60 -2.95 -12.41
CA GLY A 197 7.62 -1.70 -11.66
C GLY A 197 6.34 -0.89 -11.74
N LEU A 198 5.82 -0.73 -12.96
CA LEU A 198 4.58 0.01 -13.20
C LEU A 198 3.31 -0.78 -12.82
N CYS A 199 3.43 -2.09 -12.53
CA CYS A 199 2.35 -2.92 -11.99
C CYS A 199 2.26 -2.87 -10.47
N HIS A 200 3.36 -3.09 -9.75
CA HIS A 200 3.34 -3.09 -8.28
C HIS A 200 4.74 -2.95 -7.65
N GLY A 201 4.82 -2.18 -6.55
CA GLY A 201 6.07 -1.89 -5.83
C GLY A 201 6.68 -3.11 -5.15
N TYR A 202 5.87 -3.99 -4.56
CA TYR A 202 6.35 -5.24 -3.93
C TYR A 202 6.99 -6.18 -4.97
N THR A 203 6.35 -6.33 -6.13
CA THR A 203 6.90 -7.16 -7.20
C THR A 203 8.15 -6.53 -7.81
N LEU A 204 8.24 -5.19 -7.88
CA LEU A 204 9.46 -4.50 -8.29
C LEU A 204 10.63 -4.78 -7.34
N LEU A 205 10.42 -4.52 -6.05
CA LEU A 205 11.43 -4.74 -5.01
C LEU A 205 11.97 -6.17 -5.08
N PHE A 206 11.07 -7.14 -5.19
CA PHE A 206 11.43 -8.55 -5.26
C PHE A 206 12.13 -8.93 -6.57
N ALA A 207 11.74 -8.34 -7.71
CA ALA A 207 12.39 -8.54 -9.02
C ALA A 207 13.79 -7.90 -9.10
N VAL A 208 14.06 -6.85 -8.33
CA VAL A 208 15.41 -6.26 -8.21
C VAL A 208 16.28 -7.11 -7.28
N PHE A 209 15.73 -7.62 -6.18
CA PHE A 209 16.47 -8.36 -5.16
C PHE A 209 16.83 -9.78 -5.59
N THR A 210 15.86 -10.56 -6.05
CA THR A 210 16.05 -11.99 -6.32
C THR A 210 17.21 -12.31 -7.26
N PRO A 211 17.48 -11.56 -8.34
CA PRO A 211 18.60 -11.85 -9.22
C PRO A 211 19.99 -11.59 -8.61
N ALA A 212 20.08 -10.92 -7.46
CA ALA A 212 21.34 -10.78 -6.72
C ALA A 212 21.97 -12.13 -6.33
N PHE A 213 21.17 -13.20 -6.31
CA PHE A 213 21.63 -14.60 -6.22
C PHE A 213 22.87 -14.90 -7.09
N PHE A 214 22.90 -14.37 -8.32
CA PHE A 214 23.99 -14.63 -9.27
C PHE A 214 25.26 -13.83 -8.98
N LEU A 215 25.21 -12.82 -8.12
CA LEU A 215 26.41 -12.09 -7.69
C LEU A 215 27.23 -12.93 -6.71
N PHE A 216 26.57 -13.75 -5.91
CA PHE A 216 27.24 -14.59 -4.92
C PHE A 216 27.62 -15.96 -5.49
N THR A 217 26.83 -16.54 -6.39
CA THR A 217 26.94 -17.97 -6.75
C THR A 217 27.88 -18.32 -7.92
N THR A 218 28.75 -17.40 -8.36
CA THR A 218 29.29 -17.48 -9.72
C THR A 218 30.80 -17.31 -9.91
N ASP A 219 31.32 -18.06 -10.87
CA ASP A 219 32.57 -17.72 -11.56
C ASP A 219 32.32 -16.51 -12.50
N HIS A 220 33.26 -15.58 -12.54
CA HIS A 220 33.18 -14.29 -13.26
C HIS A 220 32.23 -13.24 -12.67
N PHE A 221 32.37 -12.97 -11.36
CA PHE A 221 31.65 -11.91 -10.63
C PHE A 221 31.44 -10.62 -11.42
N LEU A 222 32.53 -10.01 -11.94
CA LEU A 222 32.47 -8.73 -12.64
C LEU A 222 31.54 -8.73 -13.86
N LYS A 223 31.57 -9.80 -14.66
CA LYS A 223 30.71 -9.92 -15.85
C LYS A 223 29.22 -9.95 -15.45
N LYS A 224 28.90 -10.68 -14.39
CA LYS A 224 27.52 -10.84 -13.92
C LYS A 224 27.02 -9.63 -13.14
N ALA A 225 27.89 -8.99 -12.34
CA ALA A 225 27.62 -7.70 -11.72
C ALA A 225 27.30 -6.64 -12.79
N TRP A 226 28.06 -6.61 -13.88
CA TRP A 226 27.79 -5.70 -14.99
C TRP A 226 26.46 -5.99 -15.71
N TYR A 227 26.15 -7.26 -15.97
CA TYR A 227 24.86 -7.65 -16.53
C TYR A 227 23.70 -7.24 -15.63
N TYR A 228 23.81 -7.53 -14.33
CA TYR A 228 22.82 -7.13 -13.32
C TYR A 228 22.64 -5.61 -13.28
N LEU A 229 23.73 -4.85 -13.22
CA LEU A 229 23.69 -3.39 -13.21
C LEU A 229 23.04 -2.83 -14.49
N LYS A 230 23.38 -3.37 -15.66
CA LYS A 230 22.77 -2.98 -16.95
C LYS A 230 21.26 -3.13 -16.94
N VAL A 231 20.74 -4.29 -16.51
CA VAL A 231 19.29 -4.55 -16.46
C VAL A 231 18.60 -3.54 -15.54
N ASN A 232 19.13 -3.35 -14.33
CA ASN A 232 18.55 -2.43 -13.35
C ASN A 232 18.67 -0.96 -13.79
N ALA A 233 19.77 -0.56 -14.44
CA ALA A 233 19.95 0.79 -14.96
C ALA A 233 18.96 1.09 -16.09
N ILE A 234 18.77 0.17 -17.04
CA ILE A 234 17.75 0.32 -18.10
C ILE A 234 16.36 0.46 -17.48
N ALA A 235 16.01 -0.41 -16.54
CA ALA A 235 14.71 -0.36 -15.87
C ALA A 235 14.51 0.96 -15.10
N PHE A 236 15.52 1.41 -14.34
CA PHE A 236 15.48 2.67 -13.59
C PHE A 236 15.29 3.88 -14.51
N LEU A 237 16.01 3.94 -15.63
CA LEU A 237 15.84 5.00 -16.61
C LEU A 237 14.42 4.99 -17.17
N LEU A 238 13.92 3.84 -17.64
CA LEU A 238 12.56 3.72 -18.17
C LEU A 238 11.47 4.05 -17.12
N LEU A 239 11.71 3.75 -15.85
CA LEU A 239 10.83 4.08 -14.73
C LEU A 239 10.98 5.52 -14.22
N GLY A 240 11.99 6.27 -14.69
CA GLY A 240 12.37 7.59 -14.18
C GLY A 240 11.20 8.54 -13.97
N TRP A 241 10.29 8.63 -14.95
CA TRP A 241 9.11 9.49 -14.91
C TRP A 241 8.18 9.20 -13.73
N TRP A 242 8.15 7.98 -13.23
CA TRP A 242 7.30 7.56 -12.11
C TRP A 242 8.10 7.44 -10.81
N ILE A 243 9.22 6.71 -10.82
CA ILE A 243 9.97 6.38 -9.60
C ILE A 243 10.64 7.60 -8.95
N VAL A 244 11.11 8.57 -9.74
CA VAL A 244 11.81 9.75 -9.20
C VAL A 244 10.87 10.61 -8.39
N GLN A 245 9.70 10.94 -8.95
CA GLN A 245 8.71 11.73 -8.23
C GLN A 245 8.10 10.94 -7.06
N LEU A 246 7.87 9.64 -7.21
CA LEU A 246 7.37 8.80 -6.12
C LEU A 246 8.31 8.90 -4.91
N LEU A 247 9.62 8.70 -5.12
CA LEU A 247 10.62 8.76 -4.07
C LEU A 247 10.79 10.17 -3.49
N TRP A 248 10.78 11.20 -4.34
CA TRP A 248 10.94 12.58 -3.91
C TRP A 248 9.78 13.05 -3.02
N PHE A 249 8.55 12.70 -3.37
CA PHE A 249 7.36 13.14 -2.63
C PHE A 249 6.92 12.18 -1.53
N MET A 250 7.69 11.12 -1.22
CA MET A 250 7.43 10.22 -0.08
C MET A 250 7.11 10.95 1.25
N PRO A 251 7.73 12.10 1.61
CA PRO A 251 7.37 12.84 2.83
C PRO A 251 5.95 13.41 2.89
N TYR A 252 5.21 13.34 1.77
CA TYR A 252 3.82 13.79 1.62
C TYR A 252 2.85 12.60 1.44
N THR A 253 3.28 11.41 1.86
CA THR A 253 2.42 10.22 1.96
C THR A 253 1.97 9.98 3.40
N THR A 254 0.87 9.24 3.54
CA THR A 254 0.44 8.69 4.82
C THR A 254 1.03 7.29 4.99
N ARG A 255 1.62 7.03 6.16
CA ARG A 255 2.17 5.70 6.48
C ARG A 255 1.05 4.69 6.66
N TYR A 256 1.31 3.46 6.24
CA TYR A 256 0.39 2.34 6.33
C TYR A 256 1.18 1.08 6.70
N SER A 257 1.30 0.82 7.99
CA SER A 257 2.02 -0.31 8.57
C SER A 257 1.00 -1.27 9.17
N PHE A 258 0.89 -2.47 8.61
CA PHE A 258 0.05 -3.55 9.13
C PHE A 258 0.94 -4.74 9.44
N VAL A 259 0.80 -5.30 10.64
CA VAL A 259 1.44 -6.56 11.05
C VAL A 259 0.38 -7.64 11.03
N CYS A 260 0.54 -8.62 10.15
CA CYS A 260 -0.34 -9.77 10.16
C CYS A 260 0.23 -10.83 11.11
N VAL A 261 -0.49 -11.10 12.20
CA VAL A 261 -0.15 -12.24 13.06
C VAL A 261 -0.70 -13.51 12.43
N LEU A 262 0.16 -14.51 12.25
CA LEU A 262 -0.23 -15.83 11.76
C LEU A 262 -0.49 -16.76 12.94
N ASP A 263 -1.67 -17.37 13.01
CA ASP A 263 -2.03 -18.27 14.12
C ASP A 263 -1.45 -19.69 13.95
N GLY A 264 -0.99 -20.03 12.74
CA GLY A 264 -0.40 -21.35 12.47
C GLY A 264 0.14 -21.53 11.05
N ILE A 265 1.01 -22.53 10.89
CA ILE A 265 1.67 -22.83 9.61
C ILE A 265 0.69 -23.28 8.51
N SER A 266 -0.47 -23.82 8.88
CA SER A 266 -1.54 -24.21 7.96
C SER A 266 -2.24 -23.01 7.31
N GLN A 267 -2.16 -21.80 7.90
CA GLN A 267 -2.62 -20.57 7.24
C GLN A 267 -1.66 -20.18 6.10
N VAL A 268 -0.36 -20.38 6.29
CA VAL A 268 0.70 -20.11 5.28
C VAL A 268 0.70 -21.18 4.19
N PHE A 269 0.55 -22.45 4.56
CA PHE A 269 0.54 -23.57 3.63
C PHE A 269 -0.78 -24.33 3.77
N PRO A 270 -1.88 -23.82 3.18
CA PRO A 270 -3.17 -24.48 3.27
C PRO A 270 -3.16 -25.87 2.63
N PRO A 271 -4.06 -26.79 3.06
CA PRO A 271 -4.11 -28.17 2.56
C PRO A 271 -4.15 -28.33 1.04
N ILE A 272 -4.73 -27.36 0.32
CA ILE A 272 -4.76 -27.34 -1.14
C ILE A 272 -3.34 -27.33 -1.77
N LEU A 273 -2.33 -26.79 -1.07
CA LEU A 273 -0.94 -26.73 -1.53
C LEU A 273 -0.11 -27.94 -1.13
N TRP A 274 -0.54 -28.74 -0.14
CA TRP A 274 0.27 -29.83 0.42
C TRP A 274 0.79 -30.83 -0.61
N PRO A 275 0.01 -31.29 -1.62
CA PRO A 275 0.53 -32.22 -2.63
C PRO A 275 1.71 -31.64 -3.40
N VAL A 276 1.65 -30.35 -3.76
CA VAL A 276 2.71 -29.69 -4.54
C VAL A 276 3.93 -29.40 -3.67
N ILE A 277 3.73 -29.05 -2.39
CA ILE A 277 4.82 -28.86 -1.42
C ILE A 277 5.54 -30.18 -1.14
N ALA A 278 4.81 -31.30 -1.02
CA ALA A 278 5.40 -32.62 -0.85
C ALA A 278 6.27 -33.00 -2.06
N LEU A 279 5.81 -32.73 -3.27
CA LEU A 279 6.61 -32.91 -4.49
C LEU A 279 7.85 -32.01 -4.51
N ALA A 280 7.74 -30.77 -4.03
CA ALA A 280 8.87 -29.85 -3.94
C ALA A 280 9.94 -30.36 -2.97
N ALA A 281 9.52 -30.89 -1.82
CA ALA A 281 10.41 -31.50 -0.84
C ALA A 281 11.11 -32.75 -1.41
N ALA A 282 10.36 -33.64 -2.06
CA ALA A 282 10.92 -34.83 -2.72
C ALA A 282 11.92 -34.46 -3.82
N GLY A 283 11.59 -33.47 -4.65
CA GLY A 283 12.50 -32.93 -5.67
C GLY A 283 13.74 -32.26 -5.08
N GLY A 284 13.61 -31.59 -3.94
CA GLY A 284 14.73 -31.03 -3.19
C GLY A 284 15.73 -32.10 -2.74
N VAL A 285 15.24 -33.20 -2.17
CA VAL A 285 16.06 -34.37 -1.78
C VAL A 285 16.76 -34.96 -3.00
N PHE A 286 16.03 -35.14 -4.11
CA PHE A 286 16.60 -35.65 -5.36
C PHE A 286 17.71 -34.74 -5.90
N THR A 287 17.49 -33.42 -5.90
CA THR A 287 18.46 -32.42 -6.35
C THR A 287 19.71 -32.39 -5.48
N LEU A 288 19.58 -32.59 -4.15
CA LEU A 288 20.72 -32.72 -3.24
C LEU A 288 21.49 -34.01 -3.50
N ALA A 289 20.80 -35.13 -3.74
CA ALA A 289 21.40 -36.40 -4.10
C ALA A 289 22.16 -36.30 -5.44
N GLU A 290 21.60 -35.64 -6.45
CA GLU A 290 22.29 -35.32 -7.71
C GLU A 290 23.56 -34.50 -7.45
N TYR A 291 23.46 -33.45 -6.66
CA TYR A 291 24.59 -32.56 -6.36
C TYR A 291 25.74 -33.28 -5.63
N HIS A 292 25.43 -34.19 -4.71
CA HIS A 292 26.42 -35.02 -4.02
C HIS A 292 26.99 -36.11 -4.94
N SER A 293 26.16 -36.76 -5.75
CA SER A 293 26.63 -37.80 -6.68
C SER A 293 27.51 -37.24 -7.81
N ALA A 294 27.23 -36.01 -8.27
CA ALA A 294 28.08 -35.29 -9.23
C ALA A 294 29.49 -35.00 -8.69
N LYS A 295 29.70 -35.03 -7.36
CA LYS A 295 31.03 -34.94 -6.72
C LYS A 295 31.71 -36.31 -6.53
N GLY A 296 30.98 -37.43 -6.68
CA GLY A 296 31.44 -38.80 -6.41
C GLY A 296 31.36 -39.77 -7.59
N GLY A 297 31.03 -39.32 -8.81
CA GLY A 297 31.21 -40.09 -10.05
C GLY A 297 30.25 -41.27 -10.29
N HIS A 298 29.10 -41.37 -9.63
CA HIS A 298 28.21 -42.55 -9.76
C HIS A 298 26.86 -42.31 -10.48
N PHE A 299 26.54 -41.09 -10.92
CA PHE A 299 25.34 -40.82 -11.74
C PHE A 299 25.69 -40.03 -13.01
N LYS A 300 26.21 -40.73 -14.03
CA LYS A 300 26.31 -40.18 -15.40
C LYS A 300 24.93 -40.21 -16.05
N GLY A 301 24.41 -39.04 -16.49
CA GLY A 301 23.25 -38.96 -17.40
C GLY A 301 22.05 -38.12 -16.95
N LEU A 302 22.08 -37.50 -15.76
CA LEU A 302 21.00 -36.59 -15.31
C LEU A 302 21.22 -35.15 -15.82
N PRO A 303 20.20 -34.49 -16.40
CA PRO A 303 20.30 -33.09 -16.79
C PRO A 303 20.50 -32.23 -15.53
N THR A 304 21.59 -31.46 -15.45
CA THR A 304 21.95 -30.68 -14.25
C THR A 304 20.90 -29.61 -13.94
N SER A 305 19.91 -29.98 -13.14
CA SER A 305 18.78 -29.13 -12.72
C SER A 305 19.07 -28.32 -11.45
N ALA A 306 20.19 -28.61 -10.77
CA ALA A 306 20.53 -28.07 -9.46
C ALA A 306 20.70 -26.54 -9.41
N LYS A 307 21.34 -25.92 -10.41
CA LYS A 307 21.54 -24.46 -10.43
C LYS A 307 20.24 -23.66 -10.59
N PRO A 308 19.38 -23.94 -11.60
CA PRO A 308 18.10 -23.24 -11.71
C PRO A 308 17.14 -23.58 -10.55
N ALA A 309 17.15 -24.81 -10.03
CA ALA A 309 16.37 -25.15 -8.84
C ALA A 309 16.83 -24.39 -7.59
N ALA A 310 18.15 -24.22 -7.40
CA ALA A 310 18.70 -23.41 -6.30
C ALA A 310 18.28 -21.94 -6.38
N TYR A 311 18.14 -21.39 -7.60
CA TYR A 311 17.62 -20.04 -7.78
C TYR A 311 16.16 -19.92 -7.34
N LEU A 312 15.30 -20.90 -7.66
CA LEU A 312 13.91 -20.93 -7.19
C LEU A 312 13.80 -21.11 -5.67
N TRP A 313 14.65 -21.96 -5.07
CA TRP A 313 14.76 -22.06 -3.61
C TRP A 313 15.19 -20.74 -2.97
N PHE A 314 16.12 -20.02 -3.59
CA PHE A 314 16.53 -18.69 -3.12
C PHE A 314 15.39 -17.68 -3.19
N ILE A 315 14.57 -17.72 -4.25
CA ILE A 315 13.35 -16.89 -4.34
C ILE A 315 12.42 -17.21 -3.16
N GLY A 316 12.17 -18.49 -2.86
CA GLY A 316 11.35 -18.88 -1.71
C GLY A 316 11.94 -18.41 -0.37
N LEU A 317 13.24 -18.59 -0.17
CA LEU A 317 13.94 -18.12 1.04
C LEU A 317 13.90 -16.60 1.17
N ALA A 318 14.10 -15.86 0.08
CA ALA A 318 14.00 -14.42 0.05
C ALA A 318 12.60 -13.97 0.47
N GLY A 319 11.53 -14.62 -0.02
CA GLY A 319 10.16 -14.30 0.39
C GLY A 319 9.96 -14.46 1.90
N ALA A 320 10.49 -15.54 2.49
CA ALA A 320 10.42 -15.75 3.94
C ALA A 320 11.23 -14.69 4.73
N VAL A 321 12.42 -14.33 4.25
CA VAL A 321 13.24 -13.27 4.87
C VAL A 321 12.54 -11.90 4.80
N PHE A 322 11.99 -11.55 3.63
CA PHE A 322 11.25 -10.30 3.46
C PHE A 322 9.98 -10.24 4.29
N TYR A 323 9.28 -11.35 4.51
CA TYR A 323 8.15 -11.40 5.44
C TYR A 323 8.55 -10.89 6.84
N PHE A 324 9.68 -11.34 7.37
CA PHE A 324 10.16 -10.88 8.69
C PHE A 324 10.78 -9.47 8.68
N LEU A 325 11.32 -9.01 7.54
CA LEU A 325 11.92 -7.67 7.41
C LEU A 325 10.91 -6.58 7.04
N ALA A 326 9.78 -6.94 6.43
CA ALA A 326 8.84 -5.99 5.81
C ALA A 326 8.43 -4.87 6.77
N TYR A 327 8.11 -5.24 8.01
CA TYR A 327 7.71 -4.28 9.03
C TYR A 327 8.79 -3.23 9.31
N GLN A 328 10.06 -3.64 9.44
CA GLN A 328 11.19 -2.75 9.69
C GLN A 328 11.43 -1.76 8.55
N ILE A 329 11.04 -2.13 7.33
CA ILE A 329 11.11 -1.27 6.14
C ILE A 329 9.79 -0.59 5.80
N ASN A 330 8.82 -0.56 6.74
CA ASN A 330 7.48 0.04 6.59
C ASN A 330 6.66 -0.55 5.44
N LEU A 331 6.77 -1.86 5.21
CA LEU A 331 5.98 -2.63 4.26
C LEU A 331 5.08 -3.62 4.99
N VAL A 332 3.99 -4.00 4.33
CA VAL A 332 3.05 -5.03 4.79
C VAL A 332 3.70 -6.40 4.57
N ASP A 333 3.92 -7.13 5.65
CA ASP A 333 4.59 -8.42 5.73
C ASP A 333 3.94 -9.52 4.89
N ILE A 334 2.61 -9.66 5.00
CA ILE A 334 1.81 -10.74 4.41
C ILE A 334 1.99 -10.84 2.89
N ARG A 335 2.39 -9.74 2.24
CA ARG A 335 2.62 -9.60 0.80
C ARG A 335 3.79 -10.43 0.29
N PHE A 336 4.67 -10.93 1.16
CA PHE A 336 5.85 -11.68 0.74
C PHE A 336 5.67 -13.20 0.76
N ILE A 337 4.65 -13.71 1.44
CA ILE A 337 4.36 -15.14 1.50
C ILE A 337 3.97 -15.76 0.14
N PRO A 338 3.23 -15.09 -0.77
CA PRO A 338 2.94 -15.65 -2.09
C PRO A 338 4.18 -16.04 -2.87
N PHE A 339 5.29 -15.32 -2.71
CA PHE A 339 6.56 -15.67 -3.36
C PHE A 339 7.11 -17.00 -2.84
N VAL A 340 6.96 -17.27 -1.54
CA VAL A 340 7.34 -18.54 -0.91
C VAL A 340 6.48 -19.68 -1.46
N GLN A 341 5.16 -19.51 -1.39
CA GLN A 341 4.19 -20.50 -1.84
C GLN A 341 4.39 -20.84 -3.32
N PHE A 342 4.55 -19.83 -4.17
CA PHE A 342 4.68 -20.05 -5.61
C PHE A 342 6.05 -20.56 -6.04
N ALA A 343 7.12 -20.20 -5.32
CA ALA A 343 8.42 -20.85 -5.51
C ALA A 343 8.32 -22.37 -5.23
N LEU A 344 7.65 -22.77 -4.15
CA LEU A 344 7.38 -24.17 -3.85
C LEU A 344 6.50 -24.84 -4.92
N VAL A 345 5.54 -24.11 -5.50
CA VAL A 345 4.74 -24.60 -6.64
C VAL A 345 5.61 -24.96 -7.84
N LEU A 346 6.52 -24.07 -8.24
CA LEU A 346 7.44 -24.32 -9.34
C LEU A 346 8.44 -25.45 -9.02
N LEU A 347 8.90 -25.53 -7.77
CA LEU A 347 9.77 -26.61 -7.30
C LEU A 347 9.04 -27.96 -7.27
N GLY A 348 7.75 -27.99 -6.96
CA GLY A 348 6.92 -29.19 -7.03
C GLY A 348 6.78 -29.71 -8.47
N ALA A 349 6.66 -28.80 -9.44
CA ALA A 349 6.66 -29.15 -10.86
C ALA A 349 8.00 -29.74 -11.33
N ILE A 350 9.11 -29.25 -10.77
CA ILE A 350 10.45 -29.83 -11.01
C ILE A 350 10.54 -31.21 -10.34
N GLY A 351 10.09 -31.33 -9.08
CA GLY A 351 10.13 -32.57 -8.31
C GLY A 351 9.37 -33.71 -8.99
N ILE A 352 8.14 -33.46 -9.48
CA ILE A 352 7.42 -34.50 -10.22
C ILE A 352 8.15 -34.90 -11.51
N SER A 353 8.72 -33.94 -12.23
CA SER A 353 9.51 -34.25 -13.43
C SER A 353 10.74 -35.09 -13.12
N GLN A 354 11.39 -34.86 -11.98
CA GLN A 354 12.53 -35.64 -11.49
C GLN A 354 12.13 -37.03 -11.00
N LEU A 355 10.90 -37.22 -10.51
CA LEU A 355 10.40 -38.54 -10.12
C LEU A 355 9.97 -39.37 -11.34
N THR A 356 9.49 -38.71 -12.40
CA THR A 356 8.90 -39.40 -13.56
C THR A 356 9.82 -39.50 -14.78
N TYR A 357 11.02 -38.92 -14.78
CA TYR A 357 11.87 -38.85 -15.99
C TYR A 357 12.20 -40.19 -16.65
N ARG A 358 12.16 -41.30 -15.90
CA ARG A 358 12.42 -42.67 -16.42
C ARG A 358 11.19 -43.34 -17.03
N LEU A 359 9.99 -42.77 -16.88
CA LEU A 359 8.76 -43.38 -17.38
C LEU A 359 8.65 -43.25 -18.90
N LYS A 360 8.22 -44.34 -19.56
CA LYS A 360 7.81 -44.31 -20.98
C LYS A 360 6.44 -43.63 -21.08
N GLY A 361 6.18 -42.92 -22.19
CA GLY A 361 4.87 -42.28 -22.41
C GLY A 361 4.63 -40.98 -21.63
N LEU A 362 5.70 -40.25 -21.26
CA LEU A 362 5.62 -38.95 -20.56
C LEU A 362 4.64 -37.93 -21.16
N ALA A 363 4.27 -38.07 -22.43
CA ALA A 363 3.27 -37.23 -23.10
C ALA A 363 1.88 -37.27 -22.44
N ILE A 364 1.51 -38.38 -21.78
CA ILE A 364 0.22 -38.56 -21.10
C ILE A 364 0.20 -37.90 -19.72
N LEU A 365 1.38 -37.71 -19.11
CA LEU A 365 1.48 -37.25 -17.73
C LEU A 365 0.93 -35.83 -17.53
N PRO A 366 1.25 -34.80 -18.33
CA PRO A 366 0.71 -33.45 -18.09
C PRO A 366 -0.82 -33.33 -18.19
N PRO A 367 -1.50 -33.92 -19.20
CA PRO A 367 -2.97 -33.93 -19.23
C PRO A 367 -3.58 -34.67 -18.03
N LEU A 368 -3.01 -35.81 -17.64
CA LEU A 368 -3.45 -36.55 -16.46
C LEU A 368 -3.28 -35.72 -15.18
N LEU A 369 -2.12 -35.07 -15.02
CA LEU A 369 -1.87 -34.16 -13.90
C LEU A 369 -2.85 -33.00 -13.89
N ALA A 370 -3.21 -32.43 -15.05
CA ALA A 370 -4.21 -31.38 -15.14
C ALA A 370 -5.57 -31.87 -14.62
N ILE A 371 -6.03 -33.03 -15.05
CA ILE A 371 -7.31 -33.62 -14.60
C ILE A 371 -7.29 -33.87 -13.08
N VAL A 372 -6.25 -34.54 -12.57
CA VAL A 372 -6.13 -34.84 -11.13
C VAL A 372 -6.07 -33.56 -10.30
N THR A 373 -5.29 -32.56 -10.76
CA THR A 373 -5.17 -31.27 -10.06
C THR A 373 -6.49 -30.52 -10.06
N ILE A 374 -7.22 -30.50 -11.18
CA ILE A 374 -8.55 -29.89 -11.28
C ILE A 374 -9.52 -30.54 -10.30
N LEU A 375 -9.58 -31.87 -10.24
CA LEU A 375 -10.44 -32.59 -9.30
C LEU A 375 -10.08 -32.27 -7.85
N LEU A 376 -8.78 -32.28 -7.51
CA LEU A 376 -8.31 -31.94 -6.18
C LEU A 376 -8.67 -30.50 -5.78
N VAL A 377 -8.42 -29.53 -6.66
CA VAL A 377 -8.77 -28.12 -6.41
C VAL A 377 -10.27 -27.97 -6.25
N ASN A 378 -11.07 -28.55 -7.15
CA ASN A 378 -12.52 -28.39 -7.13
C ASN A 378 -13.18 -28.93 -5.84
N THR A 379 -12.61 -29.97 -5.22
CA THR A 379 -13.11 -30.49 -3.92
C THR A 379 -12.75 -29.62 -2.72
N ARG A 380 -11.86 -28.63 -2.89
CA ARG A 380 -11.33 -27.79 -1.81
C ARG A 380 -11.78 -26.33 -1.88
N VAL A 381 -12.43 -25.91 -2.96
CA VAL A 381 -12.96 -24.56 -3.14
C VAL A 381 -14.31 -24.42 -2.45
N SER A 382 -14.53 -23.32 -1.71
CA SER A 382 -15.75 -23.12 -0.94
C SER A 382 -16.47 -21.79 -1.27
N TYR A 383 -15.83 -20.64 -1.08
CA TYR A 383 -16.48 -19.33 -1.18
C TYR A 383 -16.17 -18.59 -2.47
N ILE A 384 -15.10 -18.95 -3.19
CA ILE A 384 -14.68 -18.28 -4.43
C ILE A 384 -15.83 -18.13 -5.44
N PRO A 385 -16.64 -19.15 -5.80
CA PRO A 385 -17.72 -19.01 -6.77
C PRO A 385 -18.73 -17.91 -6.40
N ARG A 386 -19.14 -17.89 -5.12
CA ARG A 386 -20.11 -16.92 -4.61
C ARG A 386 -19.52 -15.51 -4.61
N TRP A 387 -18.23 -15.38 -4.29
CA TRP A 387 -17.55 -14.08 -4.33
C TRP A 387 -17.38 -13.58 -5.77
N ILE A 388 -16.96 -14.42 -6.73
CA ILE A 388 -16.90 -14.04 -8.16
C ILE A 388 -18.25 -13.54 -8.64
N ALA A 389 -19.32 -14.31 -8.39
CA ALA A 389 -20.68 -13.91 -8.77
C ALA A 389 -21.10 -12.60 -8.09
N TRP A 390 -20.74 -12.42 -6.81
CA TRP A 390 -20.98 -11.16 -6.11
C TRP A 390 -20.25 -10.00 -6.81
N ASP A 391 -18.94 -10.07 -7.01
CA ASP A 391 -18.18 -8.91 -7.51
C ASP A 391 -18.55 -8.57 -8.96
N TYR A 392 -18.55 -9.56 -9.84
CA TYR A 392 -18.68 -9.37 -11.29
C TYR A 392 -20.14 -9.23 -11.77
N SER A 393 -21.14 -9.60 -10.96
CA SER A 393 -22.54 -9.22 -11.25
C SER A 393 -22.72 -7.70 -11.22
N GLY A 394 -21.87 -6.99 -10.47
CA GLY A 394 -21.84 -5.53 -10.41
C GLY A 394 -22.92 -4.90 -9.54
N PHE A 395 -22.86 -3.57 -9.43
CA PHE A 395 -23.75 -2.76 -8.59
C PHE A 395 -25.19 -2.93 -9.02
N GLU A 396 -25.44 -2.97 -10.32
CA GLU A 396 -26.75 -2.94 -10.95
C GLU A 396 -27.60 -4.17 -10.62
N ASN A 397 -26.95 -5.27 -10.24
CA ASN A 397 -27.60 -6.51 -9.84
C ASN A 397 -27.78 -6.64 -8.31
N LYS A 398 -27.39 -5.63 -7.53
CA LYS A 398 -27.61 -5.63 -6.08
C LYS A 398 -29.03 -5.23 -5.75
N ARG A 399 -29.64 -5.90 -4.76
CA ARG A 399 -31.01 -5.59 -4.30
C ARG A 399 -31.19 -4.12 -3.88
N VAL A 400 -30.17 -3.51 -3.28
CA VAL A 400 -30.22 -2.12 -2.79
C VAL A 400 -29.89 -1.11 -3.91
N TRP A 401 -29.49 -1.55 -5.10
CA TRP A 401 -29.06 -0.68 -6.19
C TRP A 401 -30.03 0.45 -6.55
N PRO A 402 -31.35 0.23 -6.74
CA PRO A 402 -32.26 1.32 -7.08
C PRO A 402 -32.29 2.41 -6.01
N ARG A 403 -32.11 2.05 -4.74
CA ARG A 403 -32.09 2.96 -3.59
C ARG A 403 -30.76 3.70 -3.49
N PHE A 404 -29.65 2.98 -3.65
CA PHE A 404 -28.32 3.57 -3.71
C PHE A 404 -28.19 4.57 -4.87
N ARG A 405 -28.67 4.20 -6.06
CA ARG A 405 -28.68 5.06 -7.25
C ARG A 405 -29.54 6.29 -7.03
N ALA A 406 -30.74 6.14 -6.47
CA ALA A 406 -31.62 7.27 -6.13
C ALA A 406 -30.96 8.27 -5.15
N VAL A 407 -30.19 7.80 -4.17
CA VAL A 407 -29.39 8.68 -3.29
C VAL A 407 -28.34 9.44 -4.10
N CYS A 408 -27.61 8.77 -4.99
CA CYS A 408 -26.60 9.42 -5.83
C CYS A 408 -27.22 10.44 -6.79
N ASP A 409 -28.37 10.13 -7.37
CA ASP A 409 -29.11 11.04 -8.26
C ASP A 409 -29.65 12.26 -7.50
N TYR A 410 -30.15 12.07 -6.28
CA TYR A 410 -30.57 13.17 -5.41
C TYR A 410 -29.42 14.12 -5.08
N LEU A 411 -28.23 13.56 -4.86
CA LEU A 411 -27.02 14.29 -4.55
C LEU A 411 -26.23 14.68 -5.80
N LYS A 412 -26.85 14.76 -6.99
CA LYS A 412 -26.11 15.11 -8.21
C LYS A 412 -25.49 16.51 -8.12
N GLY A 413 -24.28 16.65 -8.64
CA GLY A 413 -23.52 17.90 -8.66
C GLY A 413 -22.15 17.71 -9.32
N THR A 414 -21.16 18.47 -8.86
CA THR A 414 -19.80 18.55 -9.39
C THR A 414 -18.78 18.61 -8.26
N CYS A 415 -17.49 18.62 -8.59
CA CYS A 415 -16.43 18.83 -7.61
C CYS A 415 -16.42 20.25 -6.98
N GLN A 416 -17.15 21.20 -7.55
CA GLN A 416 -17.34 22.54 -6.98
C GLN A 416 -18.40 22.58 -5.89
N ASP A 417 -19.34 21.65 -5.91
CA ASP A 417 -20.35 21.56 -4.86
C ASP A 417 -19.70 21.10 -3.54
N PRO A 418 -20.29 21.47 -2.39
CA PRO A 418 -19.77 21.01 -1.11
C PRO A 418 -19.79 19.49 -1.04
N ARG A 419 -18.92 18.91 -0.22
CA ARG A 419 -18.73 17.46 -0.13
C ARG A 419 -19.93 16.77 0.52
N VAL A 420 -20.00 15.46 0.33
CA VAL A 420 -20.92 14.55 0.99
C VAL A 420 -20.11 13.61 1.88
N ALA A 421 -20.53 13.40 3.11
CA ALA A 421 -20.03 12.32 3.97
C ALA A 421 -21.07 11.22 4.09
N TYR A 422 -20.66 10.04 4.54
CA TYR A 422 -21.57 8.93 4.79
C TYR A 422 -21.16 8.17 6.04
N GLU A 423 -22.15 7.54 6.68
CA GLU A 423 -21.94 6.63 7.80
C GLU A 423 -21.29 5.34 7.29
N HIS A 424 -20.15 4.99 7.88
CA HIS A 424 -19.54 3.70 7.64
C HIS A 424 -20.20 2.62 8.51
N ASP A 425 -20.83 1.65 7.85
CA ASP A 425 -21.39 0.46 8.50
C ASP A 425 -21.46 -0.71 7.51
N LEU A 426 -21.36 -1.95 8.02
CA LEU A 426 -21.42 -3.17 7.22
C LEU A 426 -22.72 -3.31 6.42
N LYS A 427 -23.82 -2.65 6.80
CA LYS A 427 -25.07 -2.58 6.02
C LYS A 427 -24.85 -2.00 4.62
N ASN A 428 -23.86 -1.13 4.44
CA ASN A 428 -23.49 -0.61 3.11
C ASN A 428 -23.06 -1.73 2.15
N ARG A 429 -22.58 -2.87 2.67
CA ARG A 429 -22.24 -4.05 1.86
C ARG A 429 -23.38 -4.51 0.98
N ALA A 430 -24.65 -4.28 1.36
CA ALA A 430 -25.80 -4.64 0.54
C ALA A 430 -25.85 -3.91 -0.83
N ALA A 431 -25.14 -2.77 -0.96
CA ALA A 431 -24.93 -2.09 -2.24
C ALA A 431 -23.76 -2.65 -3.07
N GLY A 432 -23.03 -3.66 -2.56
CA GLY A 432 -21.95 -4.35 -3.28
C GLY A 432 -20.62 -4.37 -2.53
N THR A 433 -20.33 -3.34 -1.75
CA THR A 433 -19.17 -3.26 -0.85
C THR A 433 -19.49 -2.29 0.29
N VAL A 434 -18.83 -2.43 1.44
CA VAL A 434 -18.97 -1.47 2.56
C VAL A 434 -18.58 -0.05 2.14
N ARG A 435 -17.74 0.05 1.10
CA ARG A 435 -17.14 1.26 0.54
C ARG A 435 -17.94 1.88 -0.61
N ALA A 436 -19.22 1.51 -0.75
CA ALA A 436 -20.01 1.82 -1.96
C ALA A 436 -20.06 3.33 -2.25
N PHE A 437 -20.12 4.17 -1.21
CA PHE A 437 -20.20 5.63 -1.35
C PHE A 437 -18.86 6.31 -1.67
N GLU A 438 -17.74 5.59 -1.70
CA GLU A 438 -16.50 6.11 -2.32
C GLU A 438 -16.69 6.38 -3.82
N MET A 439 -17.70 5.75 -4.44
CA MET A 439 -18.12 5.97 -5.81
C MET A 439 -19.06 7.17 -6.00
N LEU A 440 -19.36 7.95 -4.96
CA LEU A 440 -20.15 9.18 -5.10
C LEU A 440 -19.61 10.13 -6.19
N PRO A 441 -18.29 10.36 -6.32
CA PRO A 441 -17.77 11.20 -7.41
C PRO A 441 -18.08 10.66 -8.80
N TYR A 442 -18.17 9.34 -8.96
CA TYR A 442 -18.55 8.71 -10.23
C TYR A 442 -20.05 8.81 -10.49
N PHE A 443 -20.88 8.48 -9.49
CA PHE A 443 -22.32 8.36 -9.70
C PHE A 443 -23.10 9.67 -9.58
N SER A 444 -22.63 10.60 -8.74
CA SER A 444 -23.28 11.89 -8.47
C SER A 444 -22.49 13.09 -9.01
N GLY A 445 -21.19 12.94 -9.27
CA GLY A 445 -20.29 14.04 -9.63
C GLY A 445 -19.77 14.85 -8.43
N ARG A 446 -20.35 14.69 -7.23
CA ARG A 446 -19.91 15.36 -6.00
C ARG A 446 -18.80 14.60 -5.29
N SER A 447 -17.87 15.34 -4.68
CA SER A 447 -16.80 14.77 -3.88
C SER A 447 -17.30 14.19 -2.56
N THR A 448 -16.61 13.14 -2.10
CA THR A 448 -16.74 12.55 -0.76
C THR A 448 -15.39 12.66 -0.03
N LEU A 449 -15.32 12.15 1.21
CA LEU A 449 -14.10 12.21 2.01
C LEU A 449 -13.32 10.89 1.98
N GLU A 450 -13.97 9.77 2.23
CA GLU A 450 -13.32 8.45 2.24
C GLU A 450 -12.89 8.01 0.84
N GLY A 451 -11.84 7.19 0.74
CA GLY A 451 -11.31 6.68 -0.52
C GLY A 451 -10.37 5.50 -0.34
N LEU A 452 -9.88 4.87 -1.40
CA LEU A 452 -8.93 3.75 -1.32
C LEU A 452 -7.46 4.12 -1.23
N TYR A 453 -7.08 5.23 -1.85
CA TYR A 453 -5.68 5.61 -1.97
C TYR A 453 -5.17 6.31 -0.70
N ILE A 454 -5.28 5.64 0.44
CA ILE A 454 -4.98 6.14 1.79
C ILE A 454 -3.57 6.72 1.85
N GLN A 455 -2.58 6.01 1.30
CA GLN A 455 -1.18 6.45 1.33
C GLN A 455 -0.93 7.65 0.41
N SER A 456 -1.81 7.92 -0.56
CA SER A 456 -1.65 8.98 -1.54
C SER A 456 -2.09 10.35 -1.05
N SER A 457 -2.71 10.47 0.14
CA SER A 457 -3.12 11.76 0.69
C SER A 457 -2.63 11.95 2.12
N VAL A 458 -2.07 13.13 2.40
CA VAL A 458 -1.79 13.58 3.77
C VAL A 458 -3.07 13.85 4.58
N THR A 459 -4.22 13.91 3.92
CA THR A 459 -5.51 14.20 4.54
C THR A 459 -6.21 12.94 5.08
N SER A 460 -5.77 11.75 4.68
CA SER A 460 -6.40 10.49 5.08
C SER A 460 -6.55 10.28 6.59
N PRO A 461 -5.56 10.58 7.46
CA PRO A 461 -5.72 10.41 8.91
C PRO A 461 -6.89 11.20 9.50
N PHE A 462 -7.10 12.43 9.02
CA PHE A 462 -8.16 13.31 9.48
C PHE A 462 -9.54 12.82 9.03
N VAL A 463 -9.62 12.28 7.81
CA VAL A 463 -10.86 11.70 7.28
C VAL A 463 -11.30 10.48 8.07
N PHE A 464 -10.39 9.56 8.41
CA PHE A 464 -10.77 8.38 9.20
C PHE A 464 -11.02 8.72 10.68
N TYR A 465 -10.35 9.74 11.23
CA TYR A 465 -10.71 10.28 12.54
C TYR A 465 -12.14 10.86 12.52
N LEU A 466 -12.45 11.72 11.56
CA LEU A 466 -13.78 12.29 11.37
C LEU A 466 -14.84 11.20 11.18
N GLN A 467 -14.56 10.19 10.35
CA GLN A 467 -15.47 9.06 10.17
C GLN A 467 -15.78 8.37 11.51
N SER A 468 -14.79 8.23 12.41
CA SER A 468 -14.99 7.65 13.74
C SER A 468 -15.89 8.46 14.66
N GLU A 469 -16.03 9.77 14.42
CA GLU A 469 -16.94 10.64 15.16
C GLU A 469 -18.38 10.57 14.66
N ILE A 470 -18.59 10.14 13.41
CA ILE A 470 -19.90 10.12 12.75
C ILE A 470 -20.42 8.71 12.46
N SER A 471 -19.70 7.67 12.86
CA SER A 471 -20.07 6.27 12.62
C SER A 471 -19.94 5.46 13.90
N GLU A 472 -20.90 4.57 14.15
CA GLU A 472 -20.81 3.62 15.25
C GLU A 472 -19.73 2.55 15.00
N LYS A 473 -19.64 2.07 13.76
CA LYS A 473 -18.67 1.04 13.32
C LYS A 473 -17.73 1.61 12.27
N PRO A 474 -16.84 2.54 12.62
CA PRO A 474 -15.94 3.16 11.66
C PRO A 474 -14.88 2.20 11.14
N SER A 475 -14.35 2.52 9.97
CA SER A 475 -13.11 1.98 9.42
C SER A 475 -11.90 2.62 10.12
N CYS A 476 -10.94 1.81 10.55
CA CYS A 476 -9.76 2.25 11.29
C CYS A 476 -8.48 1.68 10.69
N PRO A 477 -8.15 2.05 9.43
CA PRO A 477 -7.13 1.34 8.68
C PRO A 477 -5.69 1.81 8.98
N LEU A 478 -5.51 2.91 9.72
CA LEU A 478 -4.23 3.53 10.05
C LEU A 478 -3.84 3.22 11.49
N SER A 479 -3.01 2.21 11.67
CA SER A 479 -2.43 1.81 12.95
C SER A 479 -1.65 2.95 13.63
N ASP A 480 -1.05 3.85 12.83
CA ASP A 480 -0.26 5.01 13.26
C ASP A 480 -1.10 6.19 13.81
N TYR A 481 -2.43 6.06 13.92
CA TYR A 481 -3.31 7.13 14.39
C TYR A 481 -4.41 6.63 15.34
N ASN A 482 -4.65 7.35 16.43
CA ASN A 482 -5.80 7.06 17.31
C ASN A 482 -7.10 7.45 16.60
N TYR A 483 -8.20 6.85 17.05
CA TYR A 483 -9.54 7.17 16.59
C TYR A 483 -10.43 7.60 17.73
N SER A 484 -11.46 8.38 17.41
CA SER A 484 -12.51 8.75 18.34
C SER A 484 -13.57 7.65 18.45
N ARG A 485 -14.64 7.97 19.18
CA ARG A 485 -15.93 7.29 19.20
C ARG A 485 -16.99 8.17 18.54
N LEU A 486 -18.20 7.64 18.36
CA LEU A 486 -19.35 8.43 17.93
C LEU A 486 -19.50 9.67 18.82
N ASN A 487 -19.22 10.84 18.25
CA ASN A 487 -19.20 12.15 18.91
C ASN A 487 -19.70 13.19 17.91
N LEU A 488 -21.03 13.31 17.81
CA LEU A 488 -21.64 14.19 16.82
C LEU A 488 -21.38 15.68 17.08
N GLN A 489 -21.16 16.09 18.32
CA GLN A 489 -20.83 17.48 18.63
C GLN A 489 -19.54 17.91 17.93
N ARG A 490 -18.46 17.13 18.08
CA ARG A 490 -17.20 17.39 17.37
C ARG A 490 -17.27 17.01 15.88
N GLY A 491 -17.92 15.90 15.56
CA GLY A 491 -18.06 15.43 14.19
C GLY A 491 -18.72 16.46 13.27
N LEU A 492 -19.74 17.19 13.73
CA LEU A 492 -20.40 18.24 12.94
C LEU A 492 -19.49 19.46 12.69
N GLU A 493 -18.69 19.87 13.68
CA GLU A 493 -17.67 20.93 13.50
C GLU A 493 -16.64 20.53 12.43
N HIS A 494 -16.15 19.28 12.49
CA HIS A 494 -15.20 18.75 11.52
C HIS A 494 -15.82 18.56 10.13
N LEU A 495 -17.07 18.08 10.03
CA LEU A 495 -17.78 18.02 8.75
C LEU A 495 -17.86 19.41 8.10
N ASN A 496 -18.17 20.45 8.89
CA ASN A 496 -18.21 21.83 8.40
C ASN A 496 -16.81 22.31 7.96
N LEU A 497 -15.76 22.01 8.73
CA LEU A 497 -14.36 22.32 8.37
C LEU A 497 -13.99 21.74 6.99
N PHE A 498 -14.45 20.53 6.68
CA PHE A 498 -14.21 19.83 5.42
C PHE A 498 -15.17 20.24 4.28
N ASN A 499 -15.95 21.30 4.46
CA ASN A 499 -16.98 21.75 3.53
C ASN A 499 -17.99 20.64 3.18
N VAL A 500 -18.40 19.83 4.15
CA VAL A 500 -19.46 18.83 3.96
C VAL A 500 -20.82 19.46 4.21
N SER A 501 -21.74 19.28 3.27
CA SER A 501 -23.12 19.80 3.39
C SER A 501 -24.16 18.71 3.62
N HIS A 502 -23.87 17.46 3.24
CA HIS A 502 -24.81 16.35 3.39
C HIS A 502 -24.14 15.13 4.04
N LEU A 503 -24.92 14.41 4.84
CA LEU A 503 -24.55 13.16 5.49
C LEU A 503 -25.54 12.06 5.10
N ILE A 504 -25.02 10.95 4.56
CA ILE A 504 -25.82 9.75 4.26
C ILE A 504 -25.77 8.81 5.46
N VAL A 505 -26.93 8.43 5.98
CA VAL A 505 -27.08 7.63 7.21
C VAL A 505 -27.82 6.33 6.92
N VAL A 506 -27.35 5.22 7.48
CA VAL A 506 -27.91 3.88 7.26
C VAL A 506 -28.45 3.21 8.53
N THR A 507 -27.92 3.56 9.72
CA THR A 507 -28.36 2.97 10.99
C THR A 507 -29.41 3.82 11.71
N ASP A 508 -30.33 3.15 12.42
CA ASP A 508 -31.34 3.84 13.23
C ASP A 508 -30.74 4.56 14.43
N LYS A 509 -29.64 4.02 14.98
CA LYS A 509 -28.92 4.63 16.10
C LYS A 509 -28.39 6.01 15.73
N LEU A 510 -27.72 6.13 14.58
CA LEU A 510 -27.22 7.43 14.12
C LEU A 510 -28.38 8.38 13.77
N ARG A 511 -29.48 7.89 13.17
CA ARG A 511 -30.70 8.71 12.95
C ARG A 511 -31.25 9.30 14.25
N GLN A 512 -31.36 8.48 15.30
CA GLN A 512 -31.86 8.91 16.61
C GLN A 512 -30.90 9.88 17.29
N ALA A 513 -29.59 9.66 17.16
CA ALA A 513 -28.58 10.56 17.70
C ALA A 513 -28.62 11.93 17.01
N LEU A 514 -28.73 11.97 15.67
CA LEU A 514 -28.84 13.20 14.88
C LEU A 514 -30.13 13.99 15.15
N ALA A 515 -31.22 13.33 15.53
CA ALA A 515 -32.47 14.01 15.88
C ALA A 515 -32.34 14.98 17.08
N ARG A 516 -31.27 14.85 17.88
CA ARG A 516 -30.96 15.73 19.01
C ARG A 516 -30.20 17.00 18.60
N PHE A 517 -29.75 17.11 17.34
CA PHE A 517 -28.94 18.21 16.85
C PHE A 517 -29.74 19.07 15.86
N PRO A 518 -30.19 20.28 16.24
CA PRO A 518 -31.02 21.13 15.38
C PRO A 518 -30.29 21.65 14.13
N GLU A 519 -28.96 21.64 14.15
CA GLU A 519 -28.09 22.02 13.04
C GLU A 519 -28.15 21.02 11.87
N VAL A 520 -28.69 19.83 12.09
CA VAL A 520 -28.82 18.79 11.08
C VAL A 520 -30.30 18.55 10.78
N VAL A 521 -30.65 18.59 9.49
CA VAL A 521 -32.03 18.42 9.02
C VAL A 521 -32.14 17.13 8.23
N ARG A 522 -33.08 16.27 8.62
CA ARG A 522 -33.49 15.12 7.80
C ARG A 522 -34.17 15.64 6.55
N GLU A 523 -33.59 15.38 5.38
CA GLU A 523 -34.04 15.97 4.12
C GLU A 523 -34.84 14.97 3.28
N LYS A 524 -34.32 13.75 3.12
CA LYS A 524 -34.96 12.73 2.28
C LYS A 524 -34.64 11.31 2.71
N ASP A 525 -35.62 10.42 2.60
CA ASP A 525 -35.46 8.99 2.87
C ASP A 525 -35.44 8.15 1.59
N PHE A 526 -34.50 7.21 1.56
CA PHE A 526 -34.30 6.21 0.52
C PHE A 526 -33.95 4.87 1.19
N PRO A 527 -34.90 4.20 1.90
CA PRO A 527 -34.59 3.03 2.74
C PRO A 527 -33.69 2.01 2.02
N PRO A 528 -32.55 1.59 2.62
CA PRO A 528 -32.16 1.77 4.02
C PRO A 528 -31.40 3.07 4.32
N TYR A 529 -31.27 4.01 3.38
CA TYR A 529 -30.54 5.25 3.55
C TYR A 529 -31.45 6.43 3.91
N THR A 530 -30.91 7.39 4.65
CA THR A 530 -31.51 8.70 4.89
C THR A 530 -30.46 9.76 4.63
N VAL A 531 -30.82 10.80 3.86
CA VAL A 531 -29.96 11.94 3.58
C VAL A 531 -30.30 13.07 4.55
N TYR A 532 -29.28 13.56 5.24
CA TYR A 532 -29.34 14.70 6.14
C TYR A 532 -28.55 15.87 5.56
N ARG A 533 -28.99 17.10 5.84
CA ARG A 533 -28.33 18.34 5.47
C ARG A 533 -27.82 19.09 6.69
N LEU A 534 -26.60 19.61 6.61
CA LEU A 534 -25.98 20.44 7.64
C LEU A 534 -26.31 21.92 7.37
N ARG A 535 -27.03 22.58 8.29
CA ARG A 535 -27.49 23.97 8.11
C ARG A 535 -26.35 24.99 8.11
N GLU A 536 -25.34 24.77 8.94
CA GLU A 536 -24.26 25.74 9.13
C GLU A 536 -23.23 25.77 7.99
N ASN A 537 -23.24 24.77 7.11
CA ASN A 537 -22.32 24.70 6.00
C ASN A 537 -22.67 25.77 4.95
N ARG A 538 -21.76 26.72 4.76
CA ARG A 538 -21.91 27.83 3.80
C ARG A 538 -21.53 27.46 2.37
N GLY A 539 -21.05 26.24 2.14
CA GLY A 539 -20.74 25.72 0.81
C GLY A 539 -19.50 26.32 0.13
N HIS A 540 -18.51 26.78 0.92
CA HIS A 540 -17.31 27.41 0.39
C HIS A 540 -16.05 26.60 0.71
N TYR A 541 -15.19 26.40 -0.29
CA TYR A 541 -13.87 25.80 -0.15
C TYR A 541 -12.83 26.82 0.33
N VAL A 542 -13.01 28.10 0.02
CA VAL A 542 -12.13 29.19 0.42
C VAL A 542 -12.79 30.01 1.52
N SER A 543 -12.06 30.29 2.58
CA SER A 543 -12.50 31.23 3.61
C SER A 543 -11.38 32.12 4.09
N VAL A 544 -11.68 33.40 4.22
CA VAL A 544 -10.84 34.36 4.94
C VAL A 544 -10.85 33.97 6.42
N LEU A 545 -9.68 33.80 7.03
CA LEU A 545 -9.61 33.48 8.45
C LEU A 545 -10.17 34.63 9.29
N LYS A 546 -10.70 34.30 10.47
CA LYS A 546 -11.16 35.30 11.46
C LYS A 546 -10.06 35.69 12.44
N ASN A 547 -9.12 34.79 12.70
CA ASN A 547 -8.00 34.99 13.60
C ASN A 547 -6.68 34.88 12.84
N GLU A 548 -5.65 35.50 13.40
CA GLU A 548 -4.27 35.42 12.91
C GLU A 548 -3.79 33.95 12.96
N PRO A 549 -3.27 33.41 11.85
CA PRO A 549 -2.70 32.07 11.86
C PRO A 549 -1.38 32.03 12.63
N VAL A 550 -1.02 30.85 13.13
CA VAL A 550 0.24 30.60 13.83
C VAL A 550 1.19 29.83 12.92
N LEU A 551 2.47 30.20 12.88
CA LEU A 551 3.50 29.41 12.21
C LEU A 551 4.19 28.48 13.22
N LEU A 552 4.14 27.18 12.98
CA LEU A 552 4.87 26.18 13.75
C LEU A 552 6.12 25.72 13.00
N ILE A 553 7.28 25.89 13.62
CA ILE A 553 8.56 25.36 13.14
C ILE A 553 8.80 23.98 13.74
N THR A 554 8.59 22.93 12.95
CA THR A 554 8.72 21.54 13.40
C THR A 554 9.12 20.60 12.27
N LYS A 555 9.78 19.48 12.63
CA LYS A 555 10.01 18.34 11.73
C LYS A 555 8.84 17.35 11.73
N ASP A 556 7.98 17.41 12.74
CA ASP A 556 6.86 16.47 12.92
C ASP A 556 5.50 17.10 12.62
N ARG A 557 5.42 17.76 11.46
CA ARG A 557 4.20 18.47 11.02
C ARG A 557 2.96 17.58 10.99
N ARG A 558 3.11 16.27 10.74
CA ARG A 558 1.99 15.33 10.63
C ARG A 558 1.37 15.05 11.98
N HIS A 559 2.19 14.77 12.99
CA HIS A 559 1.71 14.54 14.35
C HIS A 559 1.05 15.81 14.90
N GLU A 560 1.73 16.96 14.77
CA GLU A 560 1.23 18.23 15.31
C GLU A 560 -0.08 18.67 14.61
N ALA A 561 -0.18 18.53 13.28
CA ALA A 561 -1.43 18.79 12.56
C ALA A 561 -2.57 17.88 13.06
N PHE A 562 -2.28 16.59 13.31
CA PHE A 562 -3.25 15.65 13.86
C PHE A 562 -3.69 16.00 15.27
N GLN A 563 -2.76 16.38 16.16
CA GLN A 563 -3.10 16.83 17.52
C GLN A 563 -3.95 18.10 17.50
N TRP A 564 -3.62 19.07 16.63
CA TRP A 564 -4.45 20.26 16.43
C TRP A 564 -5.88 19.92 16.05
N PHE A 565 -6.05 18.99 15.09
CA PHE A 565 -7.37 18.61 14.61
C PHE A 565 -8.21 17.97 15.71
N ARG A 566 -7.60 17.12 16.54
CA ARG A 566 -8.30 16.45 17.64
C ARG A 566 -8.69 17.38 18.79
N LYS A 567 -7.78 18.28 19.18
CA LYS A 567 -7.85 18.95 20.49
C LYS A 567 -8.22 20.42 20.44
N SER A 568 -8.04 21.09 19.29
CA SER A 568 -8.25 22.53 19.21
C SER A 568 -9.74 22.93 19.23
N ASP A 569 -9.98 24.23 19.32
CA ASP A 569 -11.31 24.82 19.14
C ASP A 569 -11.58 25.23 17.66
N LEU A 570 -10.68 24.84 16.74
CA LEU A 570 -10.72 25.14 15.30
C LEU A 570 -10.75 26.64 14.96
N LYS A 571 -10.48 27.55 15.92
CA LYS A 571 -10.51 29.00 15.69
C LYS A 571 -9.21 29.57 15.15
N THR A 572 -8.08 28.97 15.51
CA THR A 572 -6.74 29.41 15.09
C THR A 572 -6.07 28.31 14.29
N PHE A 573 -5.79 28.60 13.02
CA PHE A 573 -5.12 27.67 12.11
C PHE A 573 -3.60 27.73 12.29
N VAL A 574 -2.96 26.57 12.11
CA VAL A 574 -1.50 26.43 12.23
C VAL A 574 -0.92 26.11 10.85
N ALA A 575 0.03 26.92 10.40
CA ALA A 575 0.87 26.65 9.25
C ALA A 575 2.19 25.99 9.68
N PHE A 576 2.78 25.15 8.83
CA PHE A 576 3.98 24.38 9.19
C PHE A 576 5.17 24.67 8.28
N LYS A 577 6.36 24.81 8.88
CA LYS A 577 7.66 24.80 8.18
C LYS A 577 8.72 24.06 9.00
N GLU A 578 9.78 23.59 8.33
CA GLU A 578 10.94 23.02 9.03
C GLU A 578 11.93 24.08 9.49
N LYS A 579 11.98 25.22 8.79
CA LYS A 579 12.88 26.33 9.07
C LYS A 579 12.16 27.66 8.89
N LEU A 580 12.45 28.59 9.80
CA LEU A 580 11.97 29.97 9.71
C LEU A 580 12.77 30.73 8.65
N GLN A 581 12.10 31.54 7.84
CA GLN A 581 12.71 32.48 6.90
C GLN A 581 12.32 33.92 7.27
N PRO A 582 13.15 34.93 6.96
CA PRO A 582 12.86 36.33 7.30
C PRO A 582 11.52 36.83 6.77
N GLU A 583 11.13 36.41 5.56
CA GLU A 583 9.85 36.74 4.94
C GLU A 583 8.61 36.22 5.68
N ASP A 584 8.74 35.18 6.52
CA ASP A 584 7.59 34.64 7.25
C ASP A 584 7.04 35.64 8.29
N ALA A 585 7.88 36.56 8.78
CA ALA A 585 7.48 37.60 9.73
C ALA A 585 6.47 38.60 9.14
N ILE A 586 6.35 38.67 7.81
CA ILE A 586 5.35 39.49 7.12
C ILE A 586 3.93 38.96 7.38
N HIS A 587 3.80 37.64 7.46
CA HIS A 587 2.50 36.96 7.48
C HIS A 587 2.13 36.41 8.86
N PHE A 588 3.11 36.08 9.69
CA PHE A 588 2.88 35.42 10.98
C PHE A 588 3.40 36.27 12.13
N LYS A 589 2.46 36.79 12.93
CA LYS A 589 2.77 37.50 14.19
C LYS A 589 3.24 36.55 15.29
N THR A 590 2.73 35.32 15.26
CA THR A 590 3.01 34.30 16.26
C THR A 590 3.77 33.15 15.63
N VAL A 591 4.97 32.89 16.13
CA VAL A 591 5.80 31.75 15.74
C VAL A 591 6.01 30.85 16.96
N VAL A 592 5.75 29.56 16.78
CA VAL A 592 5.94 28.52 17.79
C VAL A 592 7.00 27.54 17.28
N TYR A 593 7.74 26.92 18.21
CA TYR A 593 8.80 25.97 17.88
C TYR A 593 8.54 24.61 18.50
N ARG A 594 8.95 23.56 17.79
CA ARG A 594 8.95 22.13 18.20
C ARG A 594 7.56 21.50 18.35
N THR A 595 6.72 21.98 19.27
CA THR A 595 5.44 21.36 19.64
C THR A 595 4.34 22.40 19.84
N LEU A 596 3.09 22.03 19.57
CA LEU A 596 1.94 22.89 19.80
C LEU A 596 1.68 23.13 21.29
N PRO A 597 1.33 24.36 21.70
CA PRO A 597 0.82 24.63 23.05
C PRO A 597 -0.61 24.08 23.19
N GLU A 598 -1.04 23.79 24.41
CA GLU A 598 -2.40 23.30 24.69
C GLU A 598 -3.50 24.28 24.25
N LYS A 599 -3.24 25.58 24.34
CA LYS A 599 -4.14 26.65 23.88
C LYS A 599 -3.41 27.55 22.91
N LEU A 600 -4.00 27.70 21.72
CA LEU A 600 -3.51 28.62 20.71
C LEU A 600 -4.10 30.02 20.92
N PRO A 601 -3.33 31.08 20.64
CA PRO A 601 -3.85 32.44 20.73
C PRO A 601 -4.91 32.67 19.65
N ALA A 602 -6.11 33.08 20.06
CA ALA A 602 -7.20 33.48 19.15
C ALA A 602 -7.16 34.99 18.95
N ILE A 603 -6.08 35.49 18.34
CA ILE A 603 -5.91 36.92 18.06
C ILE A 603 -6.81 37.26 16.86
N PRO A 604 -7.87 38.08 17.01
CA PRO A 604 -8.71 38.42 15.88
C PRO A 604 -7.90 39.18 14.82
N LEU A 605 -8.24 38.95 13.55
CA LEU A 605 -7.77 39.77 12.43
C LEU A 605 -8.47 41.15 12.49
N LEU A 606 -8.27 41.90 13.58
CA LEU A 606 -8.64 43.30 13.72
C LEU A 606 -7.96 44.03 12.56
N GLN A 607 -8.75 44.66 11.67
CA GLN A 607 -8.33 45.50 10.52
C GLN A 607 -6.81 45.70 10.46
N SER A 608 -6.09 44.66 10.05
CA SER A 608 -4.64 44.66 10.24
C SER A 608 -4.10 45.70 9.27
N LYS A 609 -3.26 46.61 9.78
CA LYS A 609 -2.43 47.52 8.99
C LYS A 609 -1.43 46.70 8.17
N ALA A 610 -1.90 45.92 7.20
CA ALA A 610 -1.07 45.55 6.08
C ALA A 610 -0.67 46.87 5.39
N PRO A 611 0.61 47.11 5.07
CA PRO A 611 0.94 48.26 4.25
C PRO A 611 0.11 48.15 2.97
N PRO A 612 -0.62 49.21 2.58
CA PRO A 612 -1.38 49.16 1.34
C PRO A 612 -0.41 48.81 0.20
N PRO A 613 -0.82 47.97 -0.77
CA PRO A 613 -0.07 47.88 -2.01
C PRO A 613 0.12 49.31 -2.54
N ALA A 614 1.31 49.63 -3.04
CA ALA A 614 1.67 50.97 -3.49
C ALA A 614 0.52 51.55 -4.37
N GLY A 615 -0.29 52.46 -3.78
CA GLY A 615 -1.40 53.13 -4.46
C GLY A 615 -2.85 52.88 -3.96
N GLY A 616 -3.13 52.09 -2.91
CA GLY A 616 -4.52 51.82 -2.47
C GLY A 616 -4.95 52.49 -1.15
N ARG A 617 -6.02 53.32 -1.17
CA ARG A 617 -6.69 53.84 0.04
C ARG A 617 -7.30 52.71 0.89
N ASP A 618 -7.45 52.96 2.20
CA ASP A 618 -8.14 52.10 3.16
C ASP A 618 -9.47 51.54 2.60
N MET A 619 -9.67 50.23 2.69
CA MET A 619 -10.90 49.58 2.24
C MET A 619 -12.09 49.96 3.14
N PRO A 620 -13.20 50.49 2.58
CA PRO A 620 -14.39 50.80 3.36
C PRO A 620 -15.06 49.52 3.91
N ALA A 621 -15.73 49.61 5.07
CA ALA A 621 -16.39 48.49 5.76
C ALA A 621 -17.39 47.69 4.89
N LYS A 622 -17.94 48.28 3.83
CA LYS A 622 -18.79 47.61 2.83
C LYS A 622 -18.05 46.54 2.00
N ALA A 623 -16.74 46.70 1.79
CA ALA A 623 -15.88 45.73 1.12
C ALA A 623 -15.61 44.48 2.00
N MET A 624 -15.67 44.62 3.34
CA MET A 624 -15.55 43.46 4.24
C MET A 624 -16.71 42.46 4.13
N ALA A 625 -17.89 42.94 3.73
CA ALA A 625 -19.08 42.10 3.53
C ALA A 625 -19.10 41.43 2.15
N THR A 626 -18.16 41.76 1.26
CA THR A 626 -18.16 41.22 -0.11
C THR A 626 -17.57 39.80 -0.08
N PRO A 627 -18.32 38.78 -0.53
CA PRO A 627 -17.89 37.38 -0.45
C PRO A 627 -16.73 37.10 -1.41
N VAL A 628 -15.88 36.17 -1.02
CA VAL A 628 -14.89 35.57 -1.91
C VAL A 628 -15.63 34.74 -2.96
N LYS A 629 -15.31 34.94 -4.24
CA LYS A 629 -15.79 34.04 -5.30
C LYS A 629 -14.73 32.99 -5.56
N GLU A 630 -15.17 31.77 -5.79
CA GLU A 630 -14.30 30.63 -6.04
C GLU A 630 -14.85 29.79 -7.19
N ILE A 631 -13.94 29.27 -8.01
CA ILE A 631 -14.23 28.27 -9.03
C ILE A 631 -13.30 27.10 -8.75
N ILE A 632 -13.88 25.94 -8.45
CA ILE A 632 -13.15 24.72 -8.16
C ILE A 632 -13.20 23.83 -9.39
N ARG A 633 -12.03 23.56 -9.97
CA ARG A 633 -11.82 22.60 -11.06
C ARG A 633 -10.89 21.49 -10.57
N PRO A 634 -10.82 20.35 -11.26
CA PRO A 634 -10.03 19.23 -10.78
C PRO A 634 -8.55 19.53 -10.55
N GLU A 635 -7.89 20.33 -11.39
CA GLU A 635 -6.46 20.68 -11.22
C GLU A 635 -6.22 22.18 -11.07
N GLU A 636 -7.28 22.96 -10.81
CA GLU A 636 -7.21 24.42 -10.77
C GLU A 636 -8.26 24.99 -9.82
N ILE A 637 -7.87 25.99 -9.03
CA ILE A 637 -8.76 26.74 -8.14
C ILE A 637 -8.56 28.22 -8.45
N ILE A 638 -9.63 28.89 -8.88
CA ILE A 638 -9.62 30.33 -9.16
C ILE A 638 -10.34 31.03 -8.02
N ILE A 639 -9.74 32.09 -7.49
CA ILE A 639 -10.25 32.85 -6.36
C ILE A 639 -10.28 34.32 -6.76
N GLU A 640 -11.45 34.94 -6.64
CA GLU A 640 -11.58 36.39 -6.70
C GLU A 640 -11.90 36.90 -5.31
N THR A 641 -11.00 37.72 -4.76
CA THR A 641 -11.10 38.20 -3.39
C THR A 641 -10.88 39.71 -3.30
N PRO A 642 -11.74 40.43 -2.58
CA PRO A 642 -11.45 41.80 -2.17
C PRO A 642 -10.47 41.85 -0.98
N HIS A 643 -10.15 40.72 -0.34
CA HIS A 643 -9.39 40.68 0.92
C HIS A 643 -7.88 40.48 0.71
N VAL A 644 -7.26 41.30 -0.15
CA VAL A 644 -5.81 41.24 -0.42
C VAL A 644 -5.00 41.42 0.87
N GLY A 645 -3.95 40.63 1.04
CA GLY A 645 -3.07 40.59 2.22
C GLY A 645 -3.61 39.77 3.39
N ARG A 646 -4.87 39.34 3.36
CA ARG A 646 -5.47 38.55 4.45
C ARG A 646 -5.29 37.05 4.23
N PRO A 647 -5.10 36.26 5.30
CA PRO A 647 -4.97 34.81 5.19
C PRO A 647 -6.26 34.16 4.67
N HIS A 648 -6.15 33.41 3.58
CA HIS A 648 -7.23 32.57 3.03
C HIS A 648 -6.90 31.10 3.23
N LEU A 649 -7.79 30.38 3.90
CA LEU A 649 -7.75 28.93 3.99
C LEU A 649 -8.50 28.34 2.79
N VAL A 650 -7.84 27.44 2.08
CA VAL A 650 -8.39 26.67 0.97
C VAL A 650 -8.52 25.22 1.41
N ARG A 651 -9.76 24.75 1.60
CA ARG A 651 -10.17 23.42 2.11
C ARG A 651 -9.93 22.29 1.10
N VAL A 652 -8.75 22.28 0.49
CA VAL A 652 -8.24 21.28 -0.46
C VAL A 652 -6.90 20.80 0.07
N SER A 653 -6.64 19.50 -0.05
CA SER A 653 -5.42 18.88 0.47
C SER A 653 -4.17 19.54 -0.12
N TYR A 654 -3.17 19.77 0.73
CA TYR A 654 -1.89 20.34 0.35
C TYR A 654 -1.02 19.30 -0.37
N HIS A 655 -0.34 19.74 -1.42
CA HIS A 655 0.75 19.00 -2.05
C HIS A 655 1.77 19.98 -2.65
N PRO A 656 3.09 19.70 -2.64
CA PRO A 656 4.10 20.63 -3.16
C PRO A 656 4.00 20.97 -4.66
N ASN A 657 3.24 20.19 -5.44
CA ASN A 657 3.00 20.46 -6.86
C ASN A 657 1.82 21.43 -7.10
N TRP A 658 1.18 21.93 -6.04
CA TRP A 658 0.33 23.10 -6.17
C TRP A 658 1.18 24.35 -6.30
N HIS A 659 0.91 25.13 -7.35
CA HIS A 659 1.52 26.43 -7.61
C HIS A 659 0.48 27.51 -7.41
N VAL A 660 0.93 28.74 -7.16
CA VAL A 660 0.04 29.89 -6.96
C VAL A 660 0.51 31.11 -7.75
N GLU A 661 -0.45 31.79 -8.37
CA GLU A 661 -0.32 33.11 -8.99
C GLU A 661 -1.25 34.08 -8.24
N GLY A 662 -0.81 35.32 -8.02
CA GLY A 662 -1.58 36.33 -7.28
C GLY A 662 -1.55 36.18 -5.75
N ALA A 663 -0.70 35.31 -5.21
CA ALA A 663 -0.36 35.18 -3.79
C ALA A 663 1.13 34.86 -3.63
N ASP A 664 1.70 35.08 -2.45
CA ASP A 664 3.14 34.91 -2.22
C ASP A 664 3.60 33.45 -2.32
N ARG A 665 2.92 32.55 -1.61
CA ARG A 665 3.18 31.10 -1.61
C ARG A 665 2.03 30.33 -0.97
N ILE A 666 2.11 29.01 -1.03
CA ILE A 666 1.19 28.08 -0.37
C ILE A 666 1.87 27.50 0.87
N TYR A 667 1.23 27.68 2.02
CA TYR A 667 1.60 27.02 3.26
C TYR A 667 0.72 25.78 3.48
N MET A 668 1.32 24.68 3.94
CA MET A 668 0.54 23.59 4.51
C MET A 668 -0.01 24.04 5.87
N ALA A 669 -1.33 24.00 6.04
CA ALA A 669 -2.00 24.34 7.28
C ALA A 669 -2.84 23.18 7.80
N SER A 670 -3.02 23.09 9.12
CA SER A 670 -3.86 22.04 9.71
C SER A 670 -5.31 22.11 9.18
N PRO A 671 -5.99 20.98 8.97
CA PRO A 671 -5.51 19.61 9.16
C PRO A 671 -4.49 19.18 8.10
N SER A 672 -4.64 19.61 6.86
CA SER A 672 -3.67 19.39 5.77
C SER A 672 -4.06 20.23 4.54
N PHE A 673 -4.65 21.39 4.79
CA PHE A 673 -5.17 22.30 3.80
C PHE A 673 -4.09 23.27 3.31
N MET A 674 -4.45 24.07 2.33
CA MET A 674 -3.62 25.14 1.81
C MET A 674 -3.98 26.46 2.49
N LEU A 675 -2.97 27.20 2.94
CA LEU A 675 -3.10 28.57 3.44
C LEU A 675 -2.31 29.49 2.51
N ILE A 676 -2.96 30.57 2.05
CA ILE A 676 -2.36 31.56 1.15
C ILE A 676 -2.61 32.98 1.67
N PHE A 677 -1.74 33.90 1.24
CA PHE A 677 -1.86 35.33 1.46
C PHE A 677 -1.93 36.01 0.09
N PRO A 678 -3.12 36.37 -0.41
CA PRO A 678 -3.28 37.00 -1.71
C PRO A 678 -2.53 38.32 -1.79
N THR A 679 -1.74 38.52 -2.85
CA THR A 679 -1.11 39.81 -3.20
C THR A 679 -1.92 40.56 -4.25
N GLN A 680 -2.85 39.88 -4.91
CA GLN A 680 -3.73 40.42 -5.95
C GLN A 680 -5.18 39.98 -5.70
N LYS A 681 -6.13 40.66 -6.35
CA LYS A 681 -7.56 40.32 -6.26
C LYS A 681 -7.91 39.00 -6.96
N HIS A 682 -7.17 38.66 -8.01
CA HIS A 682 -7.32 37.40 -8.73
C HIS A 682 -6.17 36.48 -8.32
N VAL A 683 -6.52 35.33 -7.75
CA VAL A 683 -5.56 34.29 -7.37
C VAL A 683 -5.89 33.03 -8.12
N ARG A 684 -4.86 32.36 -8.63
CA ARG A 684 -4.99 31.08 -9.33
C ARG A 684 -4.06 30.08 -8.68
N LEU A 685 -4.63 29.01 -8.17
CA LEU A 685 -3.91 27.82 -7.72
C LEU A 685 -4.04 26.76 -8.80
N TYR A 686 -2.93 26.11 -9.19
CA TYR A 686 -2.98 25.04 -10.18
C TYR A 686 -1.99 23.92 -9.87
N PHE A 687 -2.38 22.69 -10.17
CA PHE A 687 -1.55 21.51 -9.95
C PHE A 687 -0.72 21.23 -11.20
N ALA A 688 0.61 21.34 -11.08
CA ALA A 688 1.51 21.18 -12.23
C ALA A 688 2.84 20.49 -11.86
N PRO A 689 3.50 19.83 -12.84
CA PRO A 689 4.81 19.24 -12.66
C PRO A 689 5.84 20.22 -12.08
N SER A 690 6.70 19.74 -11.19
CA SER A 690 7.84 20.50 -10.66
C SER A 690 9.17 19.84 -11.03
N PHE A 691 10.29 20.35 -10.52
CA PHE A 691 11.64 19.85 -10.85
C PHE A 691 11.80 18.31 -10.80
N PRO A 692 11.31 17.57 -9.78
CA PRO A 692 11.42 16.11 -9.73
C PRO A 692 10.66 15.40 -10.85
N ASN A 693 9.56 16.00 -11.35
CA ASN A 693 8.83 15.46 -12.49
C ASN A 693 9.65 15.57 -13.77
N TYR A 694 10.20 16.75 -14.06
CA TYR A 694 10.99 16.99 -15.27
C TYR A 694 12.29 16.17 -15.31
N SER A 695 12.95 15.98 -14.16
CA SER A 695 14.13 15.11 -14.08
C SER A 695 13.77 13.64 -14.36
N GLY A 696 12.64 13.17 -13.83
CA GLY A 696 12.09 11.86 -14.14
C GLY A 696 11.80 11.68 -15.64
N TYR A 697 11.12 12.65 -16.28
CA TYR A 697 10.85 12.63 -17.72
C TYR A 697 12.14 12.56 -18.54
N THR A 698 13.16 13.34 -18.16
CA THR A 698 14.46 13.35 -18.83
C THR A 698 15.14 11.98 -18.74
N LEU A 699 15.15 11.36 -17.57
CA LEU A 699 15.72 10.01 -17.37
C LEU A 699 15.00 8.95 -18.21
N SER A 700 13.67 9.04 -18.33
CA SER A 700 12.89 8.12 -19.16
C SER A 700 13.08 8.34 -20.65
N ALA A 701 13.18 9.58 -21.11
CA ALA A 701 13.54 9.88 -22.50
C ALA A 701 14.92 9.29 -22.85
N LEU A 702 15.91 9.44 -21.96
CA LEU A 702 17.23 8.80 -22.11
C LEU A 702 17.13 7.27 -22.13
N GLY A 703 16.32 6.68 -21.25
CA GLY A 703 16.08 5.23 -21.22
C GLY A 703 15.49 4.71 -22.53
N VAL A 704 14.47 5.38 -23.06
CA VAL A 704 13.85 5.04 -24.35
C VAL A 704 14.85 5.17 -25.49
N LEU A 705 15.64 6.25 -25.52
CA LEU A 705 16.70 6.44 -26.52
C LEU A 705 17.73 5.32 -26.47
N ILE A 706 18.18 4.92 -25.28
CA ILE A 706 19.10 3.80 -25.10
C ILE A 706 18.51 2.50 -25.65
N VAL A 707 17.23 2.22 -25.37
CA VAL A 707 16.55 1.02 -25.89
C VAL A 707 16.50 1.05 -27.41
N ILE A 708 16.06 2.16 -28.01
CA ILE A 708 15.97 2.33 -29.47
C ILE A 708 17.34 2.17 -30.13
N CYS A 709 18.36 2.87 -29.63
CA CYS A 709 19.72 2.81 -30.17
C CYS A 709 20.29 1.38 -30.08
N CYS A 710 20.13 0.70 -28.95
CA CYS A 710 20.60 -0.68 -28.83
C CYS A 710 19.83 -1.66 -29.73
N SER A 711 18.54 -1.41 -29.98
CA SER A 711 17.72 -2.22 -30.88
C SER A 711 18.06 -2.01 -32.36
N LEU A 712 18.39 -0.78 -32.77
CA LEU A 712 18.72 -0.46 -34.17
C LEU A 712 20.16 -0.82 -34.54
N PHE A 713 21.12 -0.59 -33.64
CA PHE A 713 22.55 -0.76 -33.93
C PHE A 713 23.14 -2.07 -33.37
N GLY A 714 22.34 -2.86 -32.65
CA GLY A 714 22.77 -4.08 -31.96
C GLY A 714 23.85 -3.81 -30.89
N ASP A 715 24.48 -4.87 -30.39
CA ASP A 715 25.60 -4.77 -29.43
C ASP A 715 26.86 -4.06 -29.99
N ARG A 716 26.83 -3.51 -31.22
CA ARG A 716 27.94 -2.74 -31.80
C ARG A 716 28.23 -1.43 -31.05
N LEU A 717 27.26 -0.91 -30.28
CA LEU A 717 27.48 0.21 -29.35
C LEU A 717 28.32 -0.16 -28.12
N GLY A 718 28.60 -1.45 -27.89
CA GLY A 718 29.61 -1.90 -26.91
C GLY A 718 31.04 -1.44 -27.24
N ALA A 719 31.26 -0.85 -28.41
CA ALA A 719 32.52 -0.22 -28.81
C ALA A 719 32.57 1.31 -28.55
N VAL A 720 31.49 1.93 -28.07
CA VAL A 720 31.56 3.33 -27.61
C VAL A 720 32.01 3.32 -26.16
N ARG A 721 33.32 3.49 -25.96
CA ARG A 721 33.88 3.82 -24.66
C ARG A 721 33.26 5.14 -24.19
N PHE A 722 32.42 5.06 -23.16
CA PHE A 722 32.13 6.21 -22.31
C PHE A 722 33.45 6.64 -21.64
N THR A 723 34.12 7.59 -22.26
CA THR A 723 35.21 8.36 -21.68
C THR A 723 34.57 9.41 -20.78
N LEU A 724 34.10 8.98 -19.61
CA LEU A 724 33.90 9.87 -18.49
C LEU A 724 35.24 9.93 -17.75
N LEU A 725 35.86 11.11 -17.79
CA LEU A 725 37.21 11.50 -17.33
C LEU A 725 38.28 11.48 -18.45
N PRO A 726 38.82 12.65 -18.85
CA PRO A 726 40.01 12.69 -19.69
C PRO A 726 41.18 12.14 -18.87
N GLY A 727 41.71 10.97 -19.26
CA GLY A 727 42.91 10.42 -18.63
C GLY A 727 43.17 8.91 -18.77
N PHE A 728 42.21 8.09 -19.19
CA PHE A 728 42.44 6.64 -19.30
C PHE A 728 41.95 6.05 -20.64
N GLY A 729 42.79 6.18 -21.67
CA GLY A 729 42.62 5.48 -22.94
C GLY A 729 43.42 4.17 -22.96
N THR A 730 42.75 3.02 -23.11
CA THR A 730 43.42 1.72 -23.31
C THR A 730 43.37 1.31 -24.79
N GLY A 731 44.21 1.88 -25.65
CA GLY A 731 44.34 1.38 -27.02
C GLY A 731 44.98 -0.01 -27.02
N VAL A 732 44.31 -1.01 -27.59
CA VAL A 732 44.92 -2.31 -27.94
C VAL A 732 44.53 -2.61 -29.38
N THR A 733 45.43 -2.31 -30.31
CA THR A 733 45.43 -2.87 -31.67
C THR A 733 46.30 -4.12 -31.66
N ALA A 734 45.84 -5.17 -32.36
CA ALA A 734 46.55 -6.42 -32.49
C ALA A 734 47.20 -6.51 -33.88
N GLU A 735 48.53 -6.45 -33.94
CA GLU A 735 49.29 -6.90 -35.11
C GLU A 735 49.92 -8.27 -34.84
N LYS A 736 49.93 -9.12 -35.88
CA LYS A 736 50.57 -10.43 -35.87
C LYS A 736 52.06 -10.28 -36.20
N THR A 737 52.94 -10.77 -35.33
CA THR A 737 54.36 -10.98 -35.65
C THR A 737 54.65 -12.42 -36.08
N PRO A 738 55.70 -12.68 -36.89
CA PRO A 738 55.89 -13.94 -37.63
C PRO A 738 56.44 -15.12 -36.82
N THR A 739 56.50 -15.07 -35.48
CA THR A 739 57.10 -16.13 -34.68
C THR A 739 56.28 -16.44 -33.42
N GLY A 740 55.28 -17.31 -33.57
CA GLY A 740 55.02 -18.45 -32.67
C GLY A 740 54.82 -18.30 -31.15
N GLY A 741 54.78 -17.12 -30.53
CA GLY A 741 54.65 -17.00 -29.07
C GLY A 741 53.76 -15.83 -28.62
N ARG A 742 52.69 -16.11 -27.85
CA ARG A 742 51.83 -15.07 -27.25
C ARG A 742 52.40 -14.60 -25.91
N GLY A 743 53.17 -13.51 -25.92
CA GLY A 743 53.50 -12.71 -24.74
C GLY A 743 52.95 -11.29 -24.87
N ILE A 744 52.17 -10.83 -23.89
CA ILE A 744 51.68 -9.44 -23.81
C ILE A 744 52.66 -8.65 -22.93
N ARG A 745 53.34 -7.63 -23.47
CA ARG A 745 54.04 -6.62 -22.66
C ARG A 745 53.06 -5.52 -22.26
N VAL A 746 52.90 -5.29 -20.96
CA VAL A 746 52.13 -4.19 -20.37
C VAL A 746 53.12 -3.12 -19.93
N ALA A 747 52.88 -1.86 -20.33
CA ALA A 747 53.65 -0.72 -19.86
C ALA A 747 53.35 -0.42 -18.38
N HIS A 748 54.43 -0.36 -17.60
CA HIS A 748 54.64 0.13 -16.23
C HIS A 748 53.46 0.77 -15.49
N TRP A 749 52.82 -0.05 -14.65
CA TRP A 749 52.30 0.40 -13.34
C TRP A 749 53.45 0.35 -12.31
N PRO A 750 53.40 1.13 -11.22
CA PRO A 750 54.37 0.98 -10.12
C PRO A 750 54.30 -0.48 -9.63
N GLY A 751 55.38 -1.23 -9.85
CA GLY A 751 55.39 -2.70 -9.80
C GLY A 751 54.89 -3.29 -8.47
N TYR A 752 54.95 -2.54 -7.38
CA TYR A 752 54.54 -3.02 -6.08
C TYR A 752 53.01 -3.14 -5.90
N ALA A 753 52.18 -2.26 -6.47
CA ALA A 753 50.74 -2.30 -6.24
C ALA A 753 50.03 -3.36 -7.12
N ALA A 754 50.50 -3.52 -8.35
CA ALA A 754 49.96 -4.50 -9.30
C ALA A 754 50.29 -5.93 -8.88
N ASP A 755 51.52 -6.16 -8.42
CA ASP A 755 51.97 -7.48 -7.95
C ASP A 755 51.44 -7.78 -6.55
N PHE A 756 51.19 -6.79 -5.69
CA PHE A 756 50.47 -7.02 -4.43
C PHE A 756 49.02 -7.45 -4.68
N VAL A 757 48.28 -6.78 -5.57
CA VAL A 757 46.90 -7.19 -5.91
C VAL A 757 46.87 -8.54 -6.65
N ARG A 758 47.84 -8.79 -7.55
CA ARG A 758 47.88 -10.03 -8.34
C ARG A 758 48.40 -11.24 -7.53
N ALA A 759 49.40 -11.04 -6.67
CA ALA A 759 50.01 -12.10 -5.87
C ALA A 759 49.38 -12.31 -4.49
N HIS A 760 48.66 -11.34 -3.91
CA HIS A 760 47.96 -11.51 -2.62
C HIS A 760 46.42 -11.54 -2.71
N LEU A 761 45.81 -10.78 -3.62
CA LEU A 761 44.34 -10.71 -3.77
C LEU A 761 43.79 -11.61 -4.87
N LEU A 762 44.57 -12.06 -5.86
CA LEU A 762 44.09 -12.96 -6.92
C LEU A 762 44.56 -14.42 -6.74
N SER A 763 45.76 -14.64 -6.20
CA SER A 763 46.27 -15.99 -5.89
C SER A 763 45.49 -16.69 -4.78
N ARG A 764 44.99 -15.93 -3.78
CA ARG A 764 44.13 -16.46 -2.69
C ARG A 764 42.74 -16.89 -3.15
N PHE A 765 42.35 -16.57 -4.39
CA PHE A 765 41.02 -16.83 -4.96
C PHE A 765 41.02 -17.86 -6.11
N GLN A 766 42.13 -18.55 -6.37
CA GLN A 766 42.20 -19.56 -7.45
C GLN A 766 41.69 -20.95 -7.06
N ASP A 767 41.61 -21.27 -5.78
CA ASP A 767 41.19 -22.60 -5.33
C ASP A 767 39.65 -22.76 -5.34
N SER A 768 39.15 -23.65 -6.22
CA SER A 768 37.73 -23.91 -6.42
C SER A 768 37.01 -24.49 -5.17
N ALA A 769 37.76 -25.18 -4.29
CA ALA A 769 37.23 -25.68 -3.02
C ALA A 769 37.11 -24.54 -2.00
N ARG A 770 38.08 -23.63 -1.99
CA ARG A 770 38.09 -22.43 -1.14
C ARG A 770 37.04 -21.42 -1.59
N LYS A 771 36.81 -21.24 -2.90
CA LYS A 771 35.67 -20.45 -3.44
C LYS A 771 34.32 -20.98 -2.96
N LYS A 772 34.14 -22.31 -2.94
CA LYS A 772 32.91 -22.94 -2.45
C LYS A 772 32.77 -22.78 -0.93
N ARG A 773 33.83 -22.95 -0.14
CA ARG A 773 33.80 -22.71 1.31
C ARG A 773 33.58 -21.23 1.65
N LEU A 774 34.18 -20.31 0.89
CA LEU A 774 33.97 -18.88 1.00
C LEU A 774 32.54 -18.51 0.59
N LEU A 775 31.97 -19.16 -0.43
CA LEU A 775 30.57 -18.98 -0.81
C LEU A 775 29.61 -19.48 0.27
N HIS A 776 29.83 -20.66 0.84
CA HIS A 776 29.03 -21.14 1.97
C HIS A 776 29.24 -20.24 3.18
N ALA A 777 30.46 -19.82 3.48
CA ALA A 777 30.77 -18.92 4.59
C ALA A 777 30.20 -17.51 4.38
N VAL A 778 30.15 -16.97 3.15
CA VAL A 778 29.54 -15.67 2.83
C VAL A 778 28.03 -15.78 2.79
N VAL A 779 27.44 -16.87 2.30
CA VAL A 779 25.99 -17.10 2.37
C VAL A 779 25.56 -17.30 3.82
N ILE A 780 26.29 -18.09 4.60
CA ILE A 780 26.09 -18.27 6.06
C ILE A 780 26.38 -16.97 6.81
N SER A 781 27.39 -16.20 6.40
CA SER A 781 27.72 -14.92 7.01
C SER A 781 26.71 -13.86 6.65
N ILE A 782 26.13 -13.83 5.44
CA ILE A 782 25.05 -12.92 5.03
C ILE A 782 23.74 -13.36 5.64
N THR A 783 23.39 -14.65 5.65
CA THR A 783 22.20 -15.11 6.39
C THR A 783 22.39 -14.94 7.90
N GLY A 784 23.61 -15.05 8.41
CA GLY A 784 23.99 -14.78 9.79
C GLY A 784 24.02 -13.29 10.13
N THR A 785 24.55 -12.41 9.27
CA THR A 785 24.51 -10.94 9.45
C THR A 785 23.14 -10.40 9.16
N MET A 786 22.35 -11.04 8.30
CA MET A 786 20.94 -10.70 8.08
C MET A 786 20.10 -11.20 9.25
N ALA A 787 20.37 -12.38 9.83
CA ALA A 787 19.73 -12.85 11.05
C ALA A 787 20.14 -12.00 12.27
N VAL A 788 21.41 -11.62 12.36
CA VAL A 788 21.93 -10.68 13.37
C VAL A 788 21.39 -9.28 13.12
N PHE A 789 21.26 -8.82 11.88
CA PHE A 789 20.58 -7.57 11.54
C PHE A 789 19.10 -7.67 11.85
N ILE A 790 18.42 -8.79 11.63
CA ILE A 790 17.03 -9.03 12.06
C ILE A 790 16.93 -8.99 13.59
N LEU A 791 17.92 -9.53 14.30
CA LEU A 791 18.01 -9.49 15.77
C LEU A 791 18.37 -8.09 16.30
N LEU A 792 19.20 -7.33 15.59
CA LEU A 792 19.67 -5.98 15.97
C LEU A 792 18.72 -4.87 15.48
N ALA A 793 18.00 -5.10 14.40
CA ALA A 793 16.98 -4.20 13.82
C ALA A 793 15.58 -4.49 14.36
N ARG A 794 15.44 -5.45 15.30
CA ARG A 794 14.32 -5.47 16.24
C ARG A 794 14.42 -4.23 17.12
N HIS A 795 14.02 -3.10 16.56
CA HIS A 795 13.57 -2.00 17.37
C HIS A 795 12.22 -2.43 17.94
N ASP A 796 12.16 -2.57 19.26
CA ASP A 796 10.88 -2.55 19.96
C ASP A 796 10.19 -1.25 19.51
N ASP A 797 9.02 -1.38 18.90
CA ASP A 797 8.11 -0.26 18.70
C ASP A 797 6.81 -0.53 19.43
N ALA A 798 5.95 0.48 19.50
CA ALA A 798 4.79 0.41 20.37
C ALA A 798 3.93 -0.84 20.12
N THR A 799 3.67 -1.17 18.85
CA THR A 799 2.86 -2.35 18.46
C THR A 799 3.54 -3.66 18.81
N THR A 800 4.85 -3.77 18.60
CA THR A 800 5.62 -4.97 18.98
C THR A 800 5.62 -5.17 20.49
N VAL A 801 5.85 -4.09 21.27
CA VAL A 801 5.82 -4.13 22.73
C VAL A 801 4.43 -4.49 23.24
N TYR A 802 3.39 -3.88 22.68
CA TYR A 802 2.00 -4.20 23.01
C TYR A 802 1.65 -5.67 22.72
N ASN A 803 1.99 -6.20 21.54
CA ASN A 803 1.73 -7.59 21.19
C ASN A 803 2.50 -8.58 22.07
N LYS A 804 3.72 -8.22 22.48
CA LYS A 804 4.48 -8.99 23.47
C LYS A 804 3.77 -9.00 24.82
N GLY A 805 3.27 -7.85 25.27
CA GLY A 805 2.44 -7.74 26.47
C GLY A 805 1.18 -8.60 26.38
N LEU A 806 0.47 -8.57 25.26
CA LEU A 806 -0.69 -9.44 25.00
C LEU A 806 -0.33 -10.93 25.01
N THR A 807 0.85 -11.29 24.52
CA THR A 807 1.33 -12.68 24.57
C THR A 807 1.49 -13.17 26.00
N TYR A 808 2.10 -12.37 26.88
CA TYR A 808 2.19 -12.68 28.30
C TYR A 808 0.81 -12.73 28.96
N TYR A 809 -0.03 -11.73 28.67
CA TYR A 809 -1.40 -11.66 29.16
C TYR A 809 -2.22 -12.92 28.79
N ASN A 810 -2.15 -13.37 27.54
CA ASN A 810 -2.85 -14.56 27.05
C ASN A 810 -2.31 -15.86 27.66
N LYS A 811 -1.04 -15.88 28.08
CA LYS A 811 -0.44 -16.99 28.84
C LYS A 811 -0.79 -16.96 30.33
N GLY A 812 -1.46 -15.91 30.80
CA GLY A 812 -1.80 -15.70 32.21
C GLY A 812 -0.67 -15.10 33.05
N ASP A 813 0.46 -14.73 32.43
CA ASP A 813 1.57 -14.04 33.10
C ASP A 813 1.30 -12.53 33.12
N TYR A 814 0.45 -12.11 34.06
CA TYR A 814 -0.02 -10.73 34.13
C TYR A 814 1.07 -9.76 34.60
N GLU A 815 2.04 -10.21 35.41
CA GLU A 815 3.16 -9.39 35.87
C GLU A 815 4.08 -9.00 34.71
N ALA A 816 4.56 -9.98 33.94
CA ALA A 816 5.36 -9.70 32.74
C ALA A 816 4.56 -8.89 31.71
N ALA A 817 3.26 -9.13 31.59
CA ALA A 817 2.38 -8.33 30.74
C ALA A 817 2.36 -6.85 31.17
N ARG A 818 2.17 -6.57 32.47
CA ARG A 818 2.16 -5.20 33.01
C ARG A 818 3.48 -4.49 32.84
N GLU A 819 4.60 -5.15 33.13
CA GLU A 819 5.92 -4.55 32.92
C GLU A 819 6.12 -4.18 31.45
N THR A 820 5.71 -5.07 30.55
CA THR A 820 5.80 -4.84 29.11
C THR A 820 4.88 -3.70 28.65
N PHE A 821 3.63 -3.64 29.11
CA PHE A 821 2.72 -2.54 28.78
C PHE A 821 3.19 -1.21 29.37
N LYS A 822 3.71 -1.20 30.60
CA LYS A 822 4.29 -0.01 31.24
C LYS A 822 5.47 0.54 30.44
N LYS A 823 6.41 -0.33 30.05
CA LYS A 823 7.50 0.02 29.14
C LYS A 823 6.96 0.63 27.84
N GLY A 824 5.91 0.03 27.27
CA GLY A 824 5.24 0.56 26.06
C GLY A 824 4.69 1.97 26.26
N MET A 825 4.11 2.27 27.43
CA MET A 825 3.59 3.60 27.75
C MET A 825 4.69 4.64 27.97
N GLU A 826 5.83 4.25 28.56
CA GLU A 826 6.95 5.14 28.86
C GLU A 826 7.82 5.44 27.63
N GLU A 827 8.09 4.43 26.81
CA GLU A 827 8.93 4.57 25.61
C GLU A 827 8.18 5.15 24.41
N PHE A 828 6.86 4.89 24.32
CA PHE A 828 6.03 5.35 23.21
C PHE A 828 4.79 6.14 23.65
N PRO A 829 4.93 7.23 24.43
CA PRO A 829 3.80 7.99 24.97
C PRO A 829 2.96 8.69 23.88
N ARG A 830 3.51 8.84 22.67
CA ARG A 830 2.82 9.39 21.49
C ARG A 830 2.30 8.29 20.56
N SER A 831 2.37 7.04 21.00
CA SER A 831 1.91 5.89 20.23
C SER A 831 0.40 5.99 19.97
N PRO A 832 -0.07 5.52 18.82
CA PRO A 832 -1.49 5.52 18.50
C PRO A 832 -2.29 4.45 19.23
N ILE A 833 -1.63 3.38 19.68
CA ILE A 833 -2.21 2.30 20.48
C ILE A 833 -1.97 2.51 21.98
N ILE A 834 -1.56 3.72 22.38
CA ILE A 834 -1.20 4.02 23.78
C ILE A 834 -2.38 3.80 24.73
N ASP A 835 -3.59 4.14 24.30
CA ASP A 835 -4.81 3.97 25.08
C ASP A 835 -5.21 2.50 25.19
N GLU A 836 -5.05 1.71 24.13
CA GLU A 836 -5.18 0.25 24.20
C GLU A 836 -4.13 -0.40 25.11
N THR A 837 -2.90 0.11 25.09
CA THR A 837 -1.80 -0.36 25.94
C THR A 837 -2.11 -0.05 27.41
N ALA A 838 -2.56 1.17 27.72
CA ALA A 838 -2.99 1.58 29.05
C ALA A 838 -4.20 0.79 29.53
N PHE A 839 -5.15 0.49 28.65
CA PHE A 839 -6.30 -0.35 28.96
C PHE A 839 -5.86 -1.76 29.37
N HIS A 840 -5.00 -2.42 28.59
CA HIS A 840 -4.54 -3.78 28.93
C HIS A 840 -3.62 -3.82 30.15
N TYR A 841 -2.86 -2.75 30.40
CA TYR A 841 -2.12 -2.56 31.66
C TYR A 841 -3.07 -2.58 32.87
N ALA A 842 -4.19 -1.84 32.81
CA ALA A 842 -5.20 -1.84 33.87
C ALA A 842 -5.96 -3.18 33.98
N VAL A 843 -6.30 -3.80 32.85
CA VAL A 843 -6.96 -5.13 32.83
C VAL A 843 -6.06 -6.22 33.44
N ALA A 844 -4.75 -6.13 33.28
CA ALA A 844 -3.84 -7.09 33.90
C ALA A 844 -3.92 -7.05 35.44
N TYR A 845 -4.01 -5.87 36.06
CA TYR A 845 -4.30 -5.75 37.50
C TYR A 845 -5.68 -6.32 37.86
N PHE A 846 -6.69 -6.05 37.03
CA PHE A 846 -8.04 -6.60 37.20
C PHE A 846 -8.05 -8.14 37.21
N LYS A 847 -7.28 -8.78 36.32
CA LYS A 847 -7.17 -10.25 36.23
C LYS A 847 -6.46 -10.87 37.43
N GLU A 848 -5.51 -10.16 38.02
CA GLU A 848 -4.86 -10.55 39.28
C GLU A 848 -5.71 -10.28 40.52
N LYS A 849 -6.91 -9.70 40.37
CA LYS A 849 -7.78 -9.29 41.48
C LYS A 849 -7.17 -8.19 42.36
N ARG A 850 -6.23 -7.42 41.82
CA ARG A 850 -5.63 -6.23 42.46
C ARG A 850 -6.52 -5.02 42.20
N TRP A 851 -7.63 -4.97 42.93
CA TRP A 851 -8.77 -4.11 42.59
C TRP A 851 -8.47 -2.61 42.69
N GLN A 852 -7.70 -2.16 43.69
CA GLN A 852 -7.40 -0.74 43.86
C GLN A 852 -6.45 -0.26 42.75
N GLU A 853 -5.39 -1.01 42.47
CA GLU A 853 -4.44 -0.69 41.41
C GLU A 853 -5.10 -0.73 40.02
N ALA A 854 -6.05 -1.63 39.80
CA ALA A 854 -6.85 -1.63 38.58
C ALA A 854 -7.69 -0.35 38.44
N ILE A 855 -8.34 0.11 39.52
CA ILE A 855 -9.09 1.37 39.53
C ILE A 855 -8.16 2.54 39.19
N ASP A 856 -7.03 2.66 39.89
CA ASP A 856 -6.08 3.76 39.70
C ASP A 856 -5.56 3.80 38.25
N ALA A 857 -5.25 2.63 37.68
CA ALA A 857 -4.79 2.51 36.30
C ALA A 857 -5.89 2.87 35.27
N PHE A 858 -7.13 2.42 35.48
CA PHE A 858 -8.24 2.79 34.60
C PHE A 858 -8.57 4.29 34.71
N GLU A 859 -8.59 4.87 35.91
CA GLU A 859 -8.86 6.30 36.11
C GLU A 859 -7.77 7.17 35.46
N LYS A 860 -6.49 6.77 35.58
CA LYS A 860 -5.39 7.42 34.87
C LYS A 860 -5.57 7.36 33.34
N MET A 861 -5.91 6.18 32.81
CA MET A 861 -6.20 6.02 31.38
C MET A 861 -7.33 6.94 30.92
N ILE A 862 -8.41 7.05 31.70
CA ILE A 862 -9.57 7.89 31.35
C ILE A 862 -9.19 9.38 31.36
N ALA A 863 -8.33 9.79 32.30
CA ALA A 863 -7.85 11.17 32.38
C ALA A 863 -6.92 11.53 31.20
N GLU A 864 -6.01 10.64 30.82
CA GLU A 864 -5.05 10.87 29.74
C GLU A 864 -5.66 10.68 28.34
N TYR A 865 -6.61 9.75 28.20
CA TYR A 865 -7.20 9.33 26.91
C TYR A 865 -8.74 9.34 26.94
N PRO A 866 -9.39 10.50 27.19
CA PRO A 866 -10.85 10.59 27.38
C PRO A 866 -11.68 10.19 26.14
N GLU A 867 -11.06 10.24 24.96
CA GLU A 867 -11.67 9.86 23.67
C GLU A 867 -11.58 8.37 23.37
N THR A 868 -10.89 7.58 24.21
CA THR A 868 -10.66 6.16 23.94
C THR A 868 -11.95 5.38 23.77
N ARG A 869 -11.94 4.45 22.81
CA ARG A 869 -13.04 3.51 22.59
C ARG A 869 -13.20 2.50 23.72
N LYS A 870 -12.18 2.35 24.56
CA LYS A 870 -12.19 1.48 25.74
C LYS A 870 -12.86 2.10 26.96
N LEU A 871 -13.33 3.35 26.87
CA LEU A 871 -13.92 4.05 28.00
C LEU A 871 -15.14 3.33 28.62
N PRO A 872 -16.14 2.85 27.84
CA PRO A 872 -17.29 2.15 28.42
C PRO A 872 -16.88 0.87 29.17
N GLU A 873 -15.91 0.14 28.60
CA GLU A 873 -15.36 -1.08 29.18
C GLU A 873 -14.58 -0.80 30.47
N ALA A 874 -13.74 0.24 30.47
CA ALA A 874 -12.99 0.67 31.64
C ALA A 874 -13.91 1.11 32.79
N LEU A 875 -14.95 1.91 32.51
CA LEU A 875 -15.95 2.30 33.52
C LEU A 875 -16.65 1.09 34.12
N TYR A 876 -17.01 0.09 33.30
CA TYR A 876 -17.59 -1.14 33.79
C TYR A 876 -16.62 -1.88 34.72
N HIS A 877 -15.35 -2.04 34.32
CA HIS A 877 -14.34 -2.68 35.16
C HIS A 877 -14.07 -1.93 36.47
N ILE A 878 -14.03 -0.59 36.46
CA ILE A 878 -13.96 0.22 37.68
C ILE A 878 -15.13 -0.11 38.60
N GLY A 879 -16.36 -0.12 38.09
CA GLY A 879 -17.56 -0.46 38.88
C GLY A 879 -17.46 -1.85 39.51
N ILE A 880 -16.99 -2.85 38.76
CA ILE A 880 -16.75 -4.20 39.27
C ILE A 880 -15.68 -4.21 40.36
N CYS A 881 -14.56 -3.51 40.17
CA CYS A 881 -13.51 -3.41 41.18
C CYS A 881 -14.04 -2.79 42.48
N LYS A 882 -14.86 -1.73 42.37
CA LYS A 882 -15.47 -1.06 43.53
C LYS A 882 -16.44 -1.98 44.28
N ILE A 883 -17.22 -2.81 43.58
CA ILE A 883 -18.02 -3.88 44.24
C ILE A 883 -17.09 -4.83 45.03
N ARG A 884 -16.00 -5.29 44.41
CA ARG A 884 -15.06 -6.24 45.04
C ARG A 884 -14.32 -5.65 46.25
N LEU A 885 -14.21 -4.33 46.32
CA LEU A 885 -13.67 -3.59 47.47
C LEU A 885 -14.75 -3.18 48.50
N HIS A 886 -15.98 -3.68 48.37
CA HIS A 886 -17.12 -3.31 49.23
C HIS A 886 -17.50 -1.82 49.18
N ARG A 887 -17.12 -1.12 48.10
CA ARG A 887 -17.46 0.29 47.83
C ARG A 887 -18.69 0.41 46.93
N SER A 888 -19.78 -0.26 47.31
CA SER A 888 -20.99 -0.40 46.47
C SER A 888 -21.61 0.94 46.08
N LYS A 889 -21.61 1.95 46.96
CA LYS A 889 -22.14 3.30 46.64
C LYS A 889 -21.39 3.96 45.48
N GLU A 890 -20.07 3.86 45.49
CA GLU A 890 -19.23 4.39 44.41
C GLU A 890 -19.37 3.57 43.14
N ALA A 891 -19.48 2.24 43.24
CA ALA A 891 -19.76 1.37 42.09
C ALA A 891 -21.08 1.77 41.40
N VAL A 892 -22.12 2.05 42.18
CA VAL A 892 -23.42 2.51 41.66
C VAL A 892 -23.27 3.82 40.90
N SER A 893 -22.50 4.78 41.43
CA SER A 893 -22.24 6.05 40.75
C SER A 893 -21.53 5.83 39.40
N VAL A 894 -20.51 4.97 39.35
CA VAL A 894 -19.77 4.68 38.11
C VAL A 894 -20.65 3.96 37.09
N PHE A 895 -21.46 2.98 37.50
CA PHE A 895 -22.39 2.31 36.59
C PHE A 895 -23.48 3.25 36.07
N ARG A 896 -24.01 4.14 36.90
CA ARG A 896 -24.96 5.17 36.45
C ARG A 896 -24.32 6.08 35.42
N LYS A 897 -23.11 6.57 35.67
CA LYS A 897 -22.33 7.36 34.71
C LYS A 897 -22.16 6.60 33.38
N LEU A 898 -21.77 5.33 33.43
CA LEU A 898 -21.65 4.48 32.24
C LEU A 898 -22.98 4.34 31.47
N ILE A 899 -24.10 4.16 32.18
CA ILE A 899 -25.43 4.02 31.57
C ILE A 899 -25.93 5.35 31.01
N GLU A 900 -25.61 6.46 31.66
CA GLU A 900 -25.99 7.82 31.23
C GLU A 900 -25.18 8.26 30.01
N GLU A 901 -23.86 8.06 30.04
CA GLU A 901 -22.96 8.46 28.95
C GLU A 901 -22.99 7.48 27.77
N PHE A 902 -23.23 6.19 28.02
CA PHE A 902 -23.17 5.13 26.99
C PHE A 902 -24.38 4.16 27.03
N PRO A 903 -25.62 4.64 26.99
CA PRO A 903 -26.82 3.82 27.26
C PRO A 903 -26.95 2.59 26.36
N ASP A 904 -26.48 2.66 25.12
CA ASP A 904 -26.61 1.58 24.13
C ASP A 904 -25.36 0.71 24.01
N ASP A 905 -24.34 0.96 24.83
CA ASP A 905 -23.12 0.15 24.82
C ASP A 905 -23.37 -1.21 25.50
N ARG A 906 -22.69 -2.25 25.01
CA ARG A 906 -22.77 -3.59 25.61
C ARG A 906 -22.39 -3.58 27.09
N TRP A 907 -21.44 -2.72 27.49
CA TRP A 907 -20.98 -2.57 28.86
C TRP A 907 -21.99 -1.84 29.74
N ALA A 908 -22.76 -0.90 29.20
CA ALA A 908 -23.88 -0.29 29.90
C ALA A 908 -25.02 -1.29 30.15
N ARG A 909 -25.28 -2.20 29.21
CA ARG A 909 -26.22 -3.32 29.47
C ARG A 909 -25.73 -4.20 30.62
N TYR A 910 -24.47 -4.62 30.62
CA TYR A 910 -23.91 -5.37 31.75
C TYR A 910 -23.93 -4.56 33.06
N ALA A 911 -23.71 -3.24 33.00
CA ALA A 911 -23.81 -2.37 34.16
C ALA A 911 -25.23 -2.32 34.74
N ARG A 912 -26.28 -2.31 33.90
CA ARG A 912 -27.68 -2.40 34.36
C ARG A 912 -27.95 -3.70 35.09
N GLU A 913 -27.47 -4.82 34.55
CA GLU A 913 -27.58 -6.14 35.18
C GLU A 913 -26.91 -6.13 36.57
N ARG A 914 -25.69 -5.57 36.66
CA ARG A 914 -24.97 -5.44 37.94
C ARG A 914 -25.62 -4.50 38.94
N LEU A 915 -26.17 -3.37 38.48
CA LEU A 915 -26.94 -2.47 39.35
C LEU A 915 -28.18 -3.15 39.94
N ALA A 916 -28.87 -3.96 39.13
CA ALA A 916 -30.03 -4.72 39.58
C ALA A 916 -29.67 -5.80 40.61
N GLU A 917 -28.46 -6.37 40.54
CA GLU A 917 -27.94 -7.30 41.55
C GLU A 917 -27.56 -6.58 42.85
N VAL A 918 -26.82 -5.47 42.76
CA VAL A 918 -26.36 -4.69 43.93
C VAL A 918 -27.53 -4.04 44.67
N GLY A 919 -28.62 -3.67 43.99
CA GLY A 919 -29.82 -3.11 44.62
C GLY A 919 -30.73 -4.13 45.31
N ARG A 920 -30.46 -5.44 45.17
CA ARG A 920 -31.19 -6.53 45.85
C ARG A 920 -30.47 -7.04 47.10
N GLN A 921 -29.21 -6.65 47.30
CA GLN A 921 -28.41 -6.89 48.50
C GLN A 921 -28.54 -5.69 49.43
#